data_AF-A0A1R1XXG2-F1
#
_entry.id   AF-A0A1R1XXG2-F1
#
_cell.length_a   1.000
_cell.length_b   1.000
_cell.length_c   1.000
_cell.angle_alpha   90.00
_cell.angle_beta   90.00
_cell.angle_gamma   90.00
#
_symmetry.space_group_name_H-M   'P 1'
#
loop_
_entity.id
_entity.type
_entity.pdbx_description
1 polymer ?
#
loop_
_entity_poly.entity_id
_entity_poly.type
_entity_poly.pdbx_seq_one_letter_code
_entity_poly.pdbx_strand_id
1 'polypeptide(L)'
;MDTIEVHEFEVRTMVGRDAWGRKKIQPLVISFKMQTSISKAAILDQVSESVHYGLLLKAITKFVEKQKLGELEIFAEHIAFTILTFDIKRIFGVFLTIKKPNSIHNSNSVDISIYRCFEDVHHLEKICLDELNNCGLTIPNLDNYNSIKSENASINSINTLEQSILDAGNLYKEDLFIIKGLKINVLLGANSFERFSTQVIIIDLTLHIDKKDKALQKKSQSGNFPMKTLNYHILVQNIVEYVEKGTGYLTLEALSISIARVCIVDFGFEKVSILVKKPCVLVFANCSAVKITRTRDQLFKELNLVLPCLQNAISPRMESHISYISIGTNLGDKIKNIHNSIKMINESDNIRVVDTGFLYQSKPMYLEDQPMFFNTAIKVETSLNPIALQKLLKRIEIELGRVFTEDKNGPRIIDLDIILYDTLVIDTAELTIPDPGMENRHFQLQPIIDMDPFAVHGKLNSSVCMLSRDLITIKGVVNDLVQVMPLSNSEKNGSKSVVLAHSHQKNTLVMGVTDVVGESFNYGGKFDSIDEAVKHSMNLFKEGADIIDIFSQSMSVSSKMFGPGEEAKIVIPIIEGIMSESKNYENKPIISVNTSDAKVAQKALDAGADVICNISGSNLNSDVFNVAAEYGCPLILMHKREDSKAISGPEENDDKYKNDVIPLLTSMNDIILSI
;
A
#
# COMPACT_ATOMS: atom_id res chain seq x y z
N MET A 1 19.91 11.96 -41.05
CA MET A 1 20.30 10.60 -41.45
C MET A 1 19.08 9.91 -42.02
N ASP A 2 19.19 9.11 -43.08
CA ASP A 2 18.04 8.43 -43.68
C ASP A 2 17.65 7.20 -42.85
N THR A 3 16.40 6.75 -42.94
CA THR A 3 15.95 5.57 -42.22
C THR A 3 15.09 4.64 -43.04
N ILE A 4 15.28 3.33 -42.82
CA ILE A 4 14.40 2.28 -43.35
C ILE A 4 13.60 1.71 -42.16
N GLU A 5 12.27 1.70 -42.29
CA GLU A 5 11.36 1.31 -41.21
C GLU A 5 10.61 0.03 -41.57
N VAL A 6 10.50 -0.86 -40.58
CA VAL A 6 9.65 -2.05 -40.63
C VAL A 6 8.66 -1.95 -39.46
N HIS A 7 7.37 -2.00 -39.78
CA HIS A 7 6.30 -1.93 -38.80
C HIS A 7 5.58 -3.28 -38.71
N GLU A 8 5.22 -3.64 -37.48
CA GLU A 8 4.30 -4.74 -37.17
C GLU A 8 4.66 -6.10 -37.76
N PHE A 9 5.95 -6.44 -37.74
CA PHE A 9 6.43 -7.77 -38.14
C PHE A 9 6.09 -8.82 -37.08
N GLU A 10 5.07 -9.63 -37.34
CA GLU A 10 4.60 -10.67 -36.42
C GLU A 10 5.43 -11.95 -36.54
N VAL A 11 5.87 -12.46 -35.38
CA VAL A 11 6.58 -13.73 -35.22
C VAL A 11 6.00 -14.50 -34.04
N ARG A 12 6.16 -15.83 -34.00
CA ARG A 12 5.67 -16.65 -32.88
C ARG A 12 6.82 -17.37 -32.22
N THR A 13 6.96 -17.20 -30.90
CA THR A 13 8.04 -17.82 -30.12
C THR A 13 7.65 -17.97 -28.65
N MET A 14 8.47 -18.70 -27.90
CA MET A 14 8.31 -18.89 -26.46
C MET A 14 9.23 -17.90 -25.72
N VAL A 15 8.69 -16.75 -25.31
CA VAL A 15 9.42 -15.72 -24.55
C VAL A 15 8.68 -15.37 -23.27
N GLY A 16 9.28 -15.67 -22.12
CA GLY A 16 8.68 -15.46 -20.80
C GLY A 16 7.41 -16.27 -20.55
N ARG A 17 6.52 -15.75 -19.71
CA ARG A 17 5.23 -16.37 -19.34
C ARG A 17 4.05 -15.67 -20.04
N ASP A 18 3.00 -16.41 -20.32
CA ASP A 18 1.72 -15.86 -20.79
C ASP A 18 0.93 -15.18 -19.65
N ALA A 19 -0.24 -14.62 -19.94
CA ALA A 19 -1.11 -14.00 -18.93
C ALA A 19 -1.56 -14.94 -17.80
N TRP A 20 -1.39 -16.24 -17.96
CA TRP A 20 -1.71 -17.28 -16.97
C TRP A 20 -0.46 -17.91 -16.35
N GLY A 21 0.72 -17.30 -16.53
CA GLY A 21 1.97 -17.77 -15.95
C GLY A 21 2.61 -18.98 -16.65
N ARG A 22 2.07 -19.43 -17.79
CA ARG A 22 2.52 -20.62 -18.53
C ARG A 22 3.57 -20.28 -19.59
N LYS A 23 4.50 -21.20 -19.84
CA LYS A 23 5.46 -21.11 -20.96
C LYS A 23 4.86 -21.76 -22.21
N LYS A 24 4.48 -20.96 -23.20
CA LYS A 24 3.95 -21.45 -24.48
C LYS A 24 4.37 -20.54 -25.63
N ILE A 25 4.20 -21.03 -26.85
CA ILE A 25 4.40 -20.23 -28.07
C ILE A 25 3.29 -19.18 -28.15
N GLN A 26 3.68 -17.93 -28.38
CA GLN A 26 2.78 -16.78 -28.43
C GLN A 26 3.26 -15.78 -29.51
N PRO A 27 2.37 -14.94 -30.05
CA PRO A 27 2.77 -13.92 -31.01
C PRO A 27 3.59 -12.82 -30.32
N LEU A 28 4.60 -12.33 -31.03
CA LEU A 28 5.35 -11.10 -30.75
C LEU A 28 5.29 -10.23 -31.99
N VAL A 29 5.18 -8.93 -31.79
CA VAL A 29 5.16 -7.94 -32.87
C VAL A 29 6.43 -7.11 -32.77
N ILE A 30 7.30 -7.25 -33.76
CA ILE A 30 8.58 -6.54 -33.85
C ILE A 30 8.40 -5.34 -34.78
N SER A 31 8.83 -4.17 -34.35
CA SER A 31 8.91 -2.96 -35.19
C SER A 31 10.27 -2.34 -35.01
N PHE A 32 10.93 -1.94 -36.09
CA PHE A 32 12.25 -1.34 -36.00
C PHE A 32 12.51 -0.31 -37.08
N LYS A 33 13.38 0.65 -36.75
CA LYS A 33 13.85 1.71 -37.63
C LYS A 33 15.36 1.63 -37.70
N MET A 34 15.90 1.31 -38.87
CA MET A 34 17.33 1.25 -39.14
C MET A 34 17.80 2.61 -39.64
N GLN A 35 18.79 3.18 -38.97
CA GLN A 35 19.51 4.35 -39.44
C GLN A 35 20.53 3.93 -40.51
N THR A 36 20.43 4.53 -41.70
CA THR A 36 21.25 4.21 -42.86
C THR A 36 21.46 5.44 -43.77
N SER A 37 22.08 5.24 -44.93
CA SER A 37 22.23 6.24 -45.98
C SER A 37 21.69 5.66 -47.28
N ILE A 38 20.59 6.20 -47.80
CA ILE A 38 19.99 5.71 -49.06
C ILE A 38 20.54 6.44 -50.29
N SER A 39 21.38 7.46 -50.11
CA SER A 39 21.84 8.32 -51.20
C SER A 39 22.50 7.55 -52.35
N LYS A 40 23.37 6.57 -52.05
CA LYS A 40 24.01 5.76 -53.11
C LYS A 40 23.01 4.91 -53.87
N ALA A 41 22.08 4.25 -53.17
CA ALA A 41 21.03 3.47 -53.81
C ALA A 41 20.11 4.34 -54.67
N ALA A 42 19.77 5.55 -54.20
CA ALA A 42 18.92 6.49 -54.92
C ALA A 42 19.61 7.08 -56.17
N ILE A 43 20.91 7.37 -56.10
CA ILE A 43 21.68 7.91 -57.24
C ILE A 43 21.95 6.84 -58.29
N LEU A 44 22.31 5.62 -57.86
CA LEU A 44 22.72 4.54 -58.76
C LEU A 44 21.55 3.65 -59.21
N ASP A 45 20.37 3.81 -58.62
CA ASP A 45 19.19 2.97 -58.82
C ASP A 45 19.51 1.46 -58.69
N GLN A 46 20.31 1.11 -57.67
CA GLN A 46 20.78 -0.25 -57.43
C GLN A 46 20.36 -0.76 -56.06
N VAL A 47 19.58 -1.84 -56.04
CA VAL A 47 19.09 -2.48 -54.80
C VAL A 47 20.25 -3.03 -53.95
N SER A 48 21.36 -3.45 -54.57
CA SER A 48 22.58 -3.88 -53.88
C SER A 48 23.25 -2.78 -53.05
N GLU A 49 22.94 -1.52 -53.35
CA GLU A 49 23.41 -0.37 -52.60
C GLU A 49 22.49 0.01 -51.43
N SER A 50 21.37 -0.71 -51.26
CA SER A 50 20.45 -0.57 -50.14
C SER A 50 20.54 -1.78 -49.19
N VAL A 51 20.05 -1.60 -47.97
CA VAL A 51 19.95 -2.71 -46.99
C VAL A 51 18.86 -3.67 -47.45
N HIS A 52 19.19 -4.95 -47.64
CA HIS A 52 18.23 -5.97 -48.07
C HIS A 52 17.33 -6.43 -46.91
N TYR A 53 16.37 -5.59 -46.50
CA TYR A 53 15.47 -5.85 -45.37
C TYR A 53 14.68 -7.17 -45.50
N GLY A 54 14.39 -7.67 -46.70
CA GLY A 54 13.75 -8.99 -46.87
C GLY A 54 14.61 -10.20 -46.45
N LEU A 55 15.94 -10.11 -46.57
CA LEU A 55 16.86 -11.16 -46.10
C LEU A 55 17.10 -11.02 -44.60
N LEU A 56 17.16 -9.79 -44.10
CA LEU A 56 17.18 -9.50 -42.67
C LEU A 56 15.97 -10.10 -41.95
N LEU A 57 14.76 -9.91 -42.49
CA LEU A 57 13.55 -10.50 -41.91
C LEU A 57 13.60 -12.03 -41.88
N LYS A 58 14.12 -12.68 -42.92
CA LYS A 58 14.34 -14.14 -42.92
C LYS A 58 15.33 -14.59 -41.85
N ALA A 59 16.42 -13.82 -41.65
CA ALA A 59 17.39 -14.10 -40.59
C ALA A 59 16.76 -13.97 -39.21
N ILE A 60 15.95 -12.92 -38.98
CA ILE A 60 15.18 -12.73 -37.75
C ILE A 60 14.20 -13.89 -37.54
N THR A 61 13.40 -14.28 -38.56
CA THR A 61 12.48 -15.44 -38.43
C THR A 61 13.22 -16.70 -38.00
N LYS A 62 14.36 -17.00 -38.63
CA LYS A 62 15.18 -18.18 -38.33
C LYS A 62 15.72 -18.15 -36.89
N PHE A 63 16.10 -16.98 -36.39
CA PHE A 63 16.46 -16.81 -34.97
C PHE A 63 15.27 -17.13 -34.07
N VAL A 64 14.15 -16.44 -34.30
CA VAL A 64 12.98 -16.47 -33.42
C VAL A 64 12.36 -17.87 -33.30
N GLU A 65 12.32 -18.63 -34.38
CA GLU A 65 11.80 -20.01 -34.42
C GLU A 65 12.61 -20.99 -33.57
N LYS A 66 13.92 -20.77 -33.44
CA LYS A 66 14.83 -21.68 -32.70
C LYS A 66 15.04 -21.27 -31.26
N GLN A 67 14.71 -20.02 -30.93
CA GLN A 67 15.04 -19.40 -29.66
C GLN A 67 14.11 -19.80 -28.52
N LYS A 68 14.65 -19.92 -27.30
CA LYS A 68 13.90 -20.18 -26.05
C LYS A 68 14.31 -19.22 -24.92
N LEU A 69 14.40 -17.91 -25.20
CA LEU A 69 14.77 -16.93 -24.18
C LEU A 69 13.71 -16.79 -23.08
N GLY A 70 14.18 -16.62 -21.85
CA GLY A 70 13.32 -16.43 -20.69
C GLY A 70 12.70 -15.03 -20.59
N GLU A 71 13.37 -14.00 -21.14
CA GLU A 71 13.06 -12.59 -20.88
C GLU A 71 12.98 -11.78 -22.18
N LEU A 72 12.13 -10.75 -22.19
CA LEU A 72 11.84 -9.94 -23.38
C LEU A 72 12.98 -8.97 -23.70
N GLU A 73 13.66 -8.52 -22.65
CA GLU A 73 14.83 -7.65 -22.64
C GLU A 73 15.98 -8.29 -23.39
N ILE A 74 16.34 -9.51 -22.99
CA ILE A 74 17.39 -10.30 -23.64
C ILE A 74 17.03 -10.53 -25.12
N PHE A 75 15.77 -10.85 -25.39
CA PHE A 75 15.29 -11.03 -26.77
C PHE A 75 15.45 -9.76 -27.60
N ALA A 76 15.15 -8.58 -27.05
CA ALA A 76 15.37 -7.30 -27.73
C ALA A 76 16.85 -7.05 -28.06
N GLU A 77 17.77 -7.36 -27.14
CA GLU A 77 19.21 -7.21 -27.39
C GLU A 77 19.69 -8.09 -28.55
N HIS A 78 19.21 -9.34 -28.63
CA HIS A 78 19.59 -10.26 -29.70
C HIS A 78 19.06 -9.81 -31.07
N ILE A 79 17.83 -9.31 -31.12
CA ILE A 79 17.26 -8.76 -32.35
C ILE A 79 18.01 -7.49 -32.77
N ALA A 80 18.32 -6.59 -31.83
CA ALA A 80 19.09 -5.38 -32.13
C ALA A 80 20.49 -5.72 -32.66
N PHE A 81 21.19 -6.68 -32.03
CA PHE A 81 22.49 -7.14 -32.49
C PHE A 81 22.42 -7.79 -33.87
N THR A 82 21.41 -8.64 -34.12
CA THR A 82 21.19 -9.27 -35.44
C THR A 82 20.99 -8.21 -36.52
N ILE A 83 20.21 -7.15 -36.24
CA ILE A 83 19.98 -6.05 -37.19
C ILE A 83 21.28 -5.27 -37.44
N LEU A 84 21.99 -4.87 -36.38
CA LEU A 84 23.23 -4.08 -36.50
C LEU A 84 24.34 -4.82 -37.25
N THR A 85 24.42 -6.14 -37.09
CA THR A 85 25.47 -6.96 -37.71
C THR A 85 25.09 -7.51 -39.09
N PHE A 86 23.82 -7.37 -39.51
CA PHE A 86 23.35 -7.87 -40.81
C PHE A 86 24.04 -7.16 -41.99
N ASP A 87 24.12 -5.83 -41.93
CA ASP A 87 24.88 -5.02 -42.89
C ASP A 87 25.63 -3.92 -42.14
N ILE A 88 26.73 -4.32 -41.52
CA ILE A 88 27.55 -3.47 -40.63
C ILE A 88 28.16 -2.25 -41.33
N LYS A 89 28.18 -2.23 -42.66
CA LYS A 89 28.67 -1.08 -43.45
C LYS A 89 27.59 -0.01 -43.62
N ARG A 90 26.31 -0.39 -43.61
CA ARG A 90 25.20 0.51 -43.96
C ARG A 90 24.27 0.83 -42.80
N ILE A 91 24.27 0.03 -41.73
CA ILE A 91 23.39 0.23 -40.57
C ILE A 91 24.19 0.86 -39.42
N PHE A 92 23.81 2.07 -39.02
CA PHE A 92 24.53 2.86 -38.01
C PHE A 92 23.88 2.80 -36.62
N GLY A 93 22.57 2.56 -36.60
CA GLY A 93 21.77 2.46 -35.39
C GLY A 93 20.42 1.82 -35.66
N VAL A 94 19.80 1.31 -34.61
CA VAL A 94 18.49 0.67 -34.66
C VAL A 94 17.64 1.13 -33.48
N PHE A 95 16.46 1.66 -33.78
CA PHE A 95 15.37 1.76 -32.82
C PHE A 95 14.56 0.49 -32.94
N LEU A 96 14.37 -0.21 -31.84
CA LEU A 96 13.66 -1.48 -31.82
C LEU A 96 12.56 -1.44 -30.77
N THR A 97 11.35 -1.76 -31.18
CA THR A 97 10.20 -1.99 -30.30
C THR A 97 9.71 -3.41 -30.46
N ILE A 98 9.66 -4.17 -29.36
CA ILE A 98 9.07 -5.51 -29.35
C ILE A 98 7.84 -5.46 -28.47
N LYS A 99 6.67 -5.72 -29.06
CA LYS A 99 5.39 -5.80 -28.37
C LYS A 99 5.01 -7.25 -28.13
N LYS A 100 4.64 -7.56 -26.90
CA LYS A 100 4.07 -8.83 -26.48
C LYS A 100 2.59 -8.62 -26.13
N PRO A 101 1.67 -8.86 -27.08
CA PRO A 101 0.24 -8.62 -26.86
C PRO A 101 -0.34 -9.57 -25.82
N ASN A 102 -1.31 -9.08 -25.03
CA ASN A 102 -2.07 -9.85 -24.04
C ASN A 102 -1.19 -10.67 -23.06
N SER A 103 -0.03 -10.13 -22.69
CA SER A 103 0.94 -10.77 -21.79
C SER A 103 0.55 -10.70 -20.31
N ILE A 104 -0.24 -9.70 -19.94
CA ILE A 104 -0.81 -9.51 -18.61
C ILE A 104 -2.32 -9.44 -18.75
N HIS A 105 -3.04 -9.99 -17.77
CA HIS A 105 -4.48 -9.88 -17.68
C HIS A 105 -4.91 -8.39 -17.72
N ASN A 106 -5.99 -8.09 -18.44
CA ASN A 106 -6.53 -6.74 -18.58
C ASN A 106 -5.57 -5.69 -19.19
N SER A 107 -4.49 -6.09 -19.85
CA SER A 107 -3.61 -5.18 -20.61
C SER A 107 -3.65 -5.47 -22.10
N ASN A 108 -3.37 -4.45 -22.93
CA ASN A 108 -3.28 -4.64 -24.38
C ASN A 108 -1.95 -5.30 -24.76
N SER A 109 -0.83 -4.78 -24.22
CA SER A 109 0.50 -5.31 -24.50
C SER A 109 1.53 -4.88 -23.46
N VAL A 110 2.60 -5.66 -23.39
CA VAL A 110 3.87 -5.26 -22.78
C VAL A 110 4.86 -5.04 -23.91
N ASP A 111 5.41 -3.85 -24.00
CA ASP A 111 6.35 -3.45 -25.02
C ASP A 111 7.70 -3.16 -24.38
N ILE A 112 8.78 -3.49 -25.08
CA ILE A 112 10.12 -2.96 -24.79
C ILE A 112 10.56 -2.11 -25.98
N SER A 113 11.09 -0.92 -25.72
CA SER A 113 11.68 -0.05 -26.74
C SER A 113 13.11 0.30 -26.37
N ILE A 114 14.04 -0.05 -27.26
CA ILE A 114 15.47 0.16 -27.08
C ILE A 114 16.06 0.87 -28.28
N TYR A 115 17.20 1.52 -28.05
CA TYR A 115 18.06 2.01 -29.12
C TYR A 115 19.46 1.46 -28.94
N ARG A 116 20.03 0.89 -30.01
CA ARG A 116 21.41 0.41 -30.06
C ARG A 116 22.08 0.97 -31.29
N CYS A 117 23.34 1.37 -31.14
CA CYS A 117 24.15 1.94 -32.20
C CYS A 117 25.43 1.14 -32.40
N PHE A 118 26.25 1.61 -33.32
CA PHE A 118 27.54 1.00 -33.60
C PHE A 118 28.38 0.79 -32.33
N GLU A 119 28.44 1.74 -31.38
CA GLU A 119 29.23 1.61 -30.14
C GLU A 119 28.81 0.44 -29.24
N ASP A 120 27.55 0.01 -29.34
CA ASP A 120 26.99 -1.05 -28.49
C ASP A 120 27.37 -2.46 -28.98
N VAL A 121 27.82 -2.60 -30.23
CA VAL A 121 28.01 -3.91 -30.89
C VAL A 121 28.94 -4.83 -30.10
N HIS A 122 30.08 -4.34 -29.58
CA HIS A 122 31.00 -5.16 -28.77
C HIS A 122 30.41 -5.59 -27.42
N HIS A 123 29.55 -4.76 -26.84
CA HIS A 123 28.86 -5.12 -25.61
C HIS A 123 27.83 -6.21 -25.88
N LEU A 124 27.03 -6.03 -26.94
CA LEU A 124 26.01 -6.98 -27.37
C LEU A 124 26.60 -8.30 -27.85
N GLU A 125 27.76 -8.28 -28.50
CA GLU A 125 28.49 -9.48 -28.93
C GLU A 125 28.69 -10.45 -27.76
N LYS A 126 29.16 -9.96 -26.62
CA LYS A 126 29.37 -10.78 -25.41
C LYS A 126 28.10 -11.41 -24.87
N ILE A 127 26.94 -10.82 -25.17
CA ILE A 127 25.63 -11.26 -24.70
C ILE A 127 25.00 -12.24 -25.71
N CYS A 128 25.19 -11.99 -27.01
CA CYS A 128 24.37 -12.59 -28.06
C CYS A 128 25.08 -13.65 -28.89
N LEU A 129 26.43 -13.66 -28.94
CA LEU A 129 27.18 -14.47 -29.91
C LEU A 129 26.91 -15.98 -29.74
N ASP A 130 26.98 -16.50 -28.52
CA ASP A 130 26.79 -17.93 -28.22
C ASP A 130 25.40 -18.40 -28.66
N GLU A 131 24.37 -17.61 -28.37
CA GLU A 131 22.98 -17.99 -28.62
C GLU A 131 22.60 -17.90 -30.12
N LEU A 132 23.13 -16.90 -30.82
CA LEU A 132 22.95 -16.77 -32.27
C LEU A 132 23.68 -17.87 -33.04
N ASN A 133 24.88 -18.26 -32.59
CA ASN A 133 25.62 -19.40 -33.14
C ASN A 133 24.85 -20.70 -32.95
N ASN A 134 24.25 -20.93 -31.78
CA ASN A 134 23.39 -22.09 -31.51
C ASN A 134 22.18 -22.17 -32.46
N CYS A 135 21.67 -21.02 -32.93
CA CYS A 135 20.60 -20.95 -33.92
C CYS A 135 21.06 -21.21 -35.38
N GLY A 136 22.37 -21.33 -35.61
CA GLY A 136 22.95 -21.50 -36.94
C GLY A 136 22.83 -20.24 -37.79
N LEU A 137 22.95 -19.07 -37.17
CA LEU A 137 23.11 -17.80 -37.85
C LEU A 137 24.60 -17.46 -37.96
N THR A 138 25.04 -17.17 -39.17
CA THR A 138 26.43 -16.75 -39.43
C THR A 138 26.54 -15.25 -39.16
N ILE A 139 27.20 -14.87 -38.08
CA ILE A 139 27.52 -13.47 -37.79
C ILE A 139 28.86 -13.15 -38.49
N PRO A 140 29.02 -11.97 -39.12
CA PRO A 140 30.29 -11.58 -39.73
C PRO A 140 31.44 -11.59 -38.71
N ASN A 141 32.66 -11.91 -39.14
CA ASN A 141 33.81 -11.81 -38.25
C ASN A 141 33.99 -10.35 -37.80
N LEU A 142 33.83 -10.12 -36.49
CA LEU A 142 33.96 -8.82 -35.85
C LEU A 142 35.42 -8.39 -35.68
N ASP A 143 36.42 -9.18 -36.07
CA ASP A 143 37.83 -8.72 -36.16
C ASP A 143 37.99 -7.60 -37.21
N ASN A 144 37.24 -7.66 -38.32
CA ASN A 144 37.19 -6.62 -39.34
C ASN A 144 36.38 -5.38 -38.89
N TYR A 145 35.68 -5.45 -37.75
CA TYR A 145 34.84 -4.37 -37.21
C TYR A 145 35.63 -3.06 -37.02
N ASN A 146 36.86 -3.13 -36.51
CA ASN A 146 37.71 -1.95 -36.32
C ASN A 146 38.15 -1.31 -37.64
N SER A 147 38.37 -2.12 -38.69
CA SER A 147 38.67 -1.61 -40.04
C SER A 147 37.45 -0.95 -40.69
N ILE A 148 36.26 -1.56 -40.54
CA ILE A 148 34.99 -1.03 -41.05
C ILE A 148 34.61 0.26 -40.29
N LYS A 149 34.91 0.35 -38.99
CA LYS A 149 34.80 1.59 -38.20
C LYS A 149 35.61 2.73 -38.81
N SER A 150 36.83 2.45 -39.27
CA SER A 150 37.70 3.44 -39.93
C SER A 150 37.28 3.79 -41.36
N GLU A 151 36.80 2.82 -42.15
CA GLU A 151 36.23 3.06 -43.48
C GLU A 151 34.93 3.88 -43.41
N ASN A 152 34.05 3.59 -42.44
CA ASN A 152 32.79 4.32 -42.25
C ASN A 152 33.01 5.77 -41.78
N ALA A 153 34.08 6.03 -41.03
CA ALA A 153 34.52 7.39 -40.70
C ALA A 153 34.98 8.19 -41.94
N SER A 154 35.40 7.49 -43.00
CA SER A 154 35.89 8.08 -44.24
C SER A 154 34.78 8.31 -45.28
N ILE A 155 33.65 7.59 -45.17
CA ILE A 155 32.57 7.56 -46.17
C ILE A 155 31.52 8.68 -45.95
N ASN A 156 31.54 9.39 -44.82
CA ASN A 156 30.61 10.50 -44.55
C ASN A 156 31.30 11.71 -43.93
N SER A 157 31.15 12.88 -44.55
CA SER A 157 31.68 14.19 -44.10
C SER A 157 30.96 14.79 -42.88
N ILE A 158 30.15 14.00 -42.18
CA ILE A 158 29.43 14.37 -40.96
C ILE A 158 29.62 13.21 -39.99
N ASN A 159 30.03 13.48 -38.75
CA ASN A 159 30.16 12.48 -37.68
C ASN A 159 28.85 11.70 -37.52
N THR A 160 28.72 10.57 -38.23
CA THR A 160 27.50 9.77 -38.34
C THR A 160 27.02 9.27 -36.98
N LEU A 161 27.97 8.99 -36.09
CA LEU A 161 27.72 8.57 -34.73
C LEU A 161 27.15 9.69 -33.86
N GLU A 162 27.70 10.91 -33.94
CA GLU A 162 27.17 12.07 -33.20
C GLU A 162 25.76 12.40 -33.65
N GLN A 163 25.50 12.40 -34.96
CA GLN A 163 24.15 12.61 -35.51
C GLN A 163 23.20 11.48 -35.10
N SER A 164 23.67 10.24 -35.11
CA SER A 164 22.92 9.06 -34.70
C SER A 164 22.54 9.11 -33.21
N ILE A 165 23.44 9.58 -32.34
CA ILE A 165 23.19 9.85 -30.91
C ILE A 165 22.18 10.98 -30.73
N LEU A 166 22.30 12.07 -31.50
CA LEU A 166 21.36 13.20 -31.46
C LEU A 166 19.94 12.75 -31.88
N ASP A 167 19.84 12.00 -32.99
CA ASP A 167 18.58 11.47 -33.51
C ASP A 167 17.94 10.46 -32.53
N ALA A 168 18.75 9.72 -31.76
CA ALA A 168 18.28 8.79 -30.74
C ALA A 168 17.67 9.46 -29.50
N GLY A 169 18.00 10.73 -29.25
CA GLY A 169 17.46 11.52 -28.15
C GLY A 169 17.54 10.80 -26.81
N ASN A 170 16.39 10.62 -26.14
CA ASN A 170 16.34 9.98 -24.82
C ASN A 170 16.67 8.48 -24.88
N LEU A 171 16.31 7.78 -25.96
CA LEU A 171 16.53 6.33 -26.08
C LEU A 171 18.02 5.97 -26.14
N TYR A 172 18.90 6.93 -26.43
CA TYR A 172 20.34 6.71 -26.30
C TYR A 172 20.74 6.47 -24.83
N LYS A 173 20.12 7.19 -23.88
CA LYS A 173 20.46 7.15 -22.45
C LYS A 173 19.66 6.12 -21.65
N GLU A 174 18.40 5.93 -22.00
CA GLU A 174 17.46 5.09 -21.28
C GLU A 174 16.75 4.12 -22.22
N ASP A 175 16.54 2.88 -21.78
CA ASP A 175 15.61 1.94 -22.41
C ASP A 175 14.21 2.12 -21.79
N LEU A 176 13.17 1.80 -22.56
CA LEU A 176 11.78 1.96 -22.12
C LEU A 176 11.08 0.61 -22.03
N PHE A 177 10.55 0.31 -20.85
CA PHE A 177 9.62 -0.79 -20.66
C PHE A 177 8.21 -0.21 -20.53
N ILE A 178 7.26 -0.69 -21.34
CA ILE A 178 5.95 -0.06 -21.50
C ILE A 178 4.86 -1.09 -21.27
N ILE A 179 3.91 -0.79 -20.39
CA ILE A 179 2.67 -1.55 -20.24
C ILE A 179 1.56 -0.68 -20.81
N LYS A 180 0.88 -1.16 -21.85
CA LYS A 180 -0.17 -0.40 -22.52
C LYS A 180 -1.54 -0.95 -22.23
N GLY A 181 -2.48 -0.02 -22.02
CA GLY A 181 -3.90 -0.32 -21.92
C GLY A 181 -4.26 -1.17 -20.71
N LEU A 182 -3.56 -1.03 -19.59
CA LEU A 182 -3.87 -1.74 -18.35
C LEU A 182 -5.20 -1.22 -17.79
N LYS A 183 -6.21 -2.08 -17.77
CA LYS A 183 -7.55 -1.76 -17.27
C LYS A 183 -7.64 -2.12 -15.79
N ILE A 184 -7.95 -1.14 -14.96
CA ILE A 184 -8.11 -1.30 -13.51
C ILE A 184 -9.47 -0.71 -13.11
N ASN A 185 -10.15 -1.36 -12.16
CA ASN A 185 -11.38 -0.85 -11.58
C ASN A 185 -11.02 0.05 -10.38
N VAL A 186 -11.52 1.27 -10.35
CA VAL A 186 -11.21 2.21 -9.27
C VAL A 186 -12.41 3.08 -8.92
N LEU A 187 -12.55 3.45 -7.66
CA LEU A 187 -13.43 4.54 -7.24
C LEU A 187 -12.73 5.88 -7.52
N LEU A 188 -13.22 6.65 -8.51
CA LEU A 188 -12.54 7.85 -8.99
C LEU A 188 -13.52 8.96 -9.43
N GLY A 189 -13.44 10.12 -8.77
CA GLY A 189 -14.11 11.34 -9.20
C GLY A 189 -14.30 12.34 -8.07
N ALA A 190 -14.46 13.63 -8.40
CA ALA A 190 -14.67 14.69 -7.41
C ALA A 190 -16.11 14.67 -6.87
N ASN A 191 -17.07 14.29 -7.71
CA ASN A 191 -18.46 14.20 -7.30
C ASN A 191 -18.74 12.88 -6.57
N SER A 192 -19.57 12.93 -5.53
CA SER A 192 -19.97 11.74 -4.76
C SER A 192 -20.57 10.65 -5.65
N PHE A 193 -21.31 11.03 -6.70
CA PHE A 193 -21.95 10.05 -7.59
C PHE A 193 -20.99 9.26 -8.48
N GLU A 194 -19.82 9.82 -8.80
CA GLU A 194 -18.79 9.11 -9.55
C GLU A 194 -18.10 8.03 -8.69
N ARG A 195 -18.33 8.06 -7.38
CA ARG A 195 -17.77 7.10 -6.43
C ARG A 195 -18.82 6.10 -5.93
N PHE A 196 -19.95 5.96 -6.64
CA PHE A 196 -20.95 4.95 -6.35
C PHE A 196 -20.52 3.53 -6.78
N SER A 197 -19.77 3.42 -7.86
CA SER A 197 -19.27 2.16 -8.37
C SER A 197 -17.87 2.32 -8.95
N THR A 198 -17.10 1.24 -8.92
CA THR A 198 -15.79 1.25 -9.54
C THR A 198 -15.93 1.47 -11.03
N GLN A 199 -15.10 2.35 -11.57
CA GLN A 199 -15.04 2.64 -12.99
C GLN A 199 -13.76 2.06 -13.57
N VAL A 200 -13.84 1.60 -14.81
CA VAL A 200 -12.66 1.14 -15.53
C VAL A 200 -11.84 2.35 -15.96
N ILE A 201 -10.63 2.47 -15.43
CA ILE A 201 -9.59 3.36 -15.94
C ILE A 201 -8.64 2.58 -16.84
N ILE A 202 -7.98 3.29 -17.74
CA ILE A 202 -6.96 2.72 -18.63
C ILE A 202 -5.63 3.40 -18.32
N ILE A 203 -4.62 2.61 -17.98
CA ILE A 203 -3.28 3.09 -17.62
C ILE A 203 -2.29 2.65 -18.69
N ASP A 204 -1.53 3.60 -19.22
CA ASP A 204 -0.28 3.32 -19.93
C ASP A 204 0.89 3.68 -19.01
N LEU A 205 1.72 2.70 -18.67
CA LEU A 205 2.90 2.84 -17.83
C LEU A 205 4.16 2.78 -18.70
N THR A 206 5.07 3.72 -18.53
CA THR A 206 6.40 3.73 -19.16
C THR A 206 7.47 3.83 -18.08
N LEU A 207 8.22 2.77 -17.89
CA LEU A 207 9.31 2.64 -16.94
C LEU A 207 10.61 2.95 -17.68
N HIS A 208 11.38 3.91 -17.18
CA HIS A 208 12.63 4.35 -17.79
C HIS A 208 13.80 3.63 -17.09
N ILE A 209 14.60 2.91 -17.87
CA ILE A 209 15.73 2.12 -17.38
C ILE A 209 17.02 2.81 -17.84
N ASP A 210 17.78 3.40 -16.93
CA ASP A 210 19.05 4.06 -17.26
C ASP A 210 20.11 3.04 -17.66
N LYS A 211 20.71 3.20 -18.85
CA LYS A 211 21.78 2.30 -19.34
C LYS A 211 23.08 2.41 -18.52
N LYS A 212 23.28 3.48 -17.77
CA LYS A 212 24.43 3.67 -16.87
C LYS A 212 24.27 2.92 -15.55
N ASP A 213 23.04 2.64 -15.14
CA ASP A 213 22.74 1.90 -13.92
C ASP A 213 22.96 0.38 -14.13
N LYS A 214 24.24 0.02 -14.26
CA LYS A 214 24.71 -1.34 -14.56
C LYS A 214 24.57 -2.30 -13.37
N ALA A 215 23.99 -1.89 -12.25
CA ALA A 215 23.62 -2.78 -11.14
C ALA A 215 22.56 -3.82 -11.57
N LEU A 216 21.78 -3.52 -12.62
CA LEU A 216 20.78 -4.44 -13.23
C LEU A 216 21.39 -5.47 -14.20
N GLN A 217 22.63 -5.29 -14.66
CA GLN A 217 23.26 -6.17 -15.68
C GLN A 217 24.45 -7.00 -15.17
N LYS A 218 24.99 -6.75 -13.97
CA LYS A 218 26.31 -7.28 -13.55
C LYS A 218 26.35 -8.41 -12.52
N LYS A 219 25.24 -9.07 -12.17
CA LYS A 219 25.30 -10.26 -11.29
C LYS A 219 24.45 -11.42 -11.78
N SER A 220 24.93 -12.11 -12.81
CA SER A 220 24.49 -13.47 -13.17
C SER A 220 25.69 -14.40 -13.16
N GLN A 221 26.02 -14.89 -11.97
CA GLN A 221 26.47 -16.26 -11.76
C GLN A 221 26.13 -16.59 -10.30
N SER A 222 25.27 -17.59 -10.12
CA SER A 222 24.66 -18.08 -8.86
C SER A 222 23.97 -17.04 -7.97
N GLY A 223 22.65 -16.94 -8.09
CA GLY A 223 21.75 -16.68 -6.95
C GLY A 223 21.88 -15.35 -6.23
N ASN A 224 21.63 -14.25 -6.93
CA ASN A 224 20.91 -13.03 -6.50
C ASN A 224 21.41 -11.84 -7.33
N PHE A 225 20.83 -11.72 -8.53
CA PHE A 225 20.54 -10.40 -9.10
C PHE A 225 19.76 -9.58 -8.05
N PRO A 226 19.74 -8.24 -8.11
CA PRO A 226 18.62 -7.55 -7.48
C PRO A 226 17.32 -8.14 -8.06
N MET A 227 16.53 -8.86 -7.25
CA MET A 227 15.33 -9.61 -7.69
C MET A 227 14.23 -8.75 -8.33
N LYS A 228 14.44 -7.44 -8.47
CA LYS A 228 13.54 -6.48 -9.13
C LYS A 228 13.83 -6.29 -10.63
N THR A 229 14.55 -7.19 -11.29
CA THR A 229 14.49 -7.30 -12.76
C THR A 229 13.10 -7.85 -13.12
N LEU A 230 12.23 -6.95 -13.61
CA LEU A 230 10.77 -7.00 -13.61
C LEU A 230 10.14 -8.36 -13.89
N ASN A 231 9.66 -9.02 -12.83
CA ASN A 231 8.40 -9.73 -12.95
C ASN A 231 7.29 -8.66 -13.08
N TYR A 232 7.09 -8.15 -14.29
CA TYR A 232 6.10 -7.12 -14.57
C TYR A 232 4.68 -7.55 -14.15
N HIS A 233 4.40 -8.85 -14.00
CA HIS A 233 3.17 -9.34 -13.39
C HIS A 233 3.05 -8.95 -11.92
N ILE A 234 4.13 -9.02 -11.12
CA ILE A 234 4.14 -8.59 -9.71
C ILE A 234 3.96 -7.07 -9.62
N LEU A 235 4.62 -6.31 -10.49
CA LEU A 235 4.41 -4.85 -10.59
C LEU A 235 2.95 -4.52 -10.86
N VAL A 236 2.35 -5.16 -11.87
CA VAL A 236 0.95 -4.91 -12.21
C VAL A 236 0.02 -5.35 -11.08
N GLN A 237 0.27 -6.50 -10.46
CA GLN A 237 -0.52 -6.95 -9.31
C GLN A 237 -0.47 -5.94 -8.16
N ASN A 238 0.71 -5.40 -7.85
CA ASN A 238 0.85 -4.39 -6.80
C ASN A 238 0.14 -3.08 -7.17
N ILE A 239 0.27 -2.63 -8.42
CA ILE A 239 -0.46 -1.45 -8.89
C ILE A 239 -1.97 -1.67 -8.79
N VAL A 240 -2.48 -2.82 -9.25
CA VAL A 240 -3.91 -3.16 -9.17
C VAL A 240 -4.36 -3.21 -7.72
N GLU A 241 -3.66 -3.95 -6.86
CA GLU A 241 -3.99 -4.08 -5.45
C GLU A 241 -3.95 -2.72 -4.73
N TYR A 242 -2.94 -1.89 -4.99
CA TYR A 242 -2.81 -0.55 -4.42
C TYR A 242 -3.96 0.36 -4.88
N VAL A 243 -4.30 0.35 -6.17
CA VAL A 243 -5.35 1.20 -6.73
C VAL A 243 -6.74 0.74 -6.29
N GLU A 244 -6.98 -0.56 -6.19
CA GLU A 244 -8.25 -1.14 -5.78
C GLU A 244 -8.49 -1.05 -4.25
N LYS A 245 -7.44 -1.19 -3.43
CA LYS A 245 -7.53 -1.03 -1.96
C LYS A 245 -7.49 0.43 -1.50
N GLY A 246 -7.00 1.35 -2.32
CA GLY A 246 -6.92 2.77 -1.96
C GLY A 246 -8.30 3.35 -1.63
N THR A 247 -8.36 4.18 -0.59
CA THR A 247 -9.55 5.00 -0.28
C THR A 247 -9.82 5.90 -1.49
N GLY A 248 -10.98 5.75 -2.15
CA GLY A 248 -11.26 6.26 -3.50
C GLY A 248 -10.66 7.62 -3.85
N TYR A 249 -10.10 7.72 -5.05
CA TYR A 249 -9.38 8.91 -5.52
C TYR A 249 -10.35 10.00 -5.96
N LEU A 250 -10.02 11.26 -5.64
CA LEU A 250 -10.81 12.40 -6.13
C LEU A 250 -10.41 12.82 -7.54
N THR A 251 -9.11 12.75 -7.87
CA THR A 251 -8.54 13.27 -9.11
C THR A 251 -7.65 12.25 -9.81
N LEU A 252 -7.49 12.41 -11.13
CA LEU A 252 -6.61 11.57 -11.94
C LEU A 252 -5.14 11.81 -11.57
N GLU A 253 -4.80 13.02 -11.14
CA GLU A 253 -3.48 13.44 -10.69
C GLU A 253 -3.06 12.68 -9.43
N ALA A 254 -3.92 12.63 -8.41
CA ALA A 254 -3.65 11.92 -7.16
C ALA A 254 -3.46 10.41 -7.40
N LEU A 255 -4.29 9.83 -8.26
CA LEU A 255 -4.15 8.45 -8.70
C LEU A 255 -2.83 8.22 -9.47
N SER A 256 -2.47 9.14 -10.36
CA SER A 256 -1.23 9.04 -11.14
C SER A 256 0.00 9.08 -10.23
N ILE A 257 0.04 9.99 -9.25
CA ILE A 257 1.12 10.09 -8.25
C ILE A 257 1.19 8.83 -7.39
N SER A 258 0.04 8.26 -7.04
CA SER A 258 -0.04 7.02 -6.28
C SER A 258 0.55 5.82 -7.03
N ILE A 259 0.25 5.69 -8.33
CA ILE A 259 0.88 4.67 -9.18
C ILE A 259 2.39 4.95 -9.33
N ALA A 260 2.80 6.22 -9.43
CA ALA A 260 4.21 6.60 -9.49
C ALA A 260 4.97 6.19 -8.22
N ARG A 261 4.32 6.35 -7.05
CA ARG A 261 4.84 5.90 -5.76
C ARG A 261 5.12 4.42 -5.76
N VAL A 262 4.18 3.58 -6.19
CA VAL A 262 4.41 2.13 -6.29
C VAL A 262 5.62 1.83 -7.17
N CYS A 263 5.71 2.46 -8.35
CA CYS A 263 6.82 2.20 -9.26
C CYS A 263 8.18 2.64 -8.69
N ILE A 264 8.28 3.86 -8.18
CA ILE A 264 9.56 4.45 -7.75
C ILE A 264 9.98 3.92 -6.37
N VAL A 265 9.05 3.88 -5.42
CA VAL A 265 9.30 3.42 -4.06
C VAL A 265 9.36 1.90 -4.10
N ASP A 266 8.25 1.21 -4.31
CA ASP A 266 8.19 -0.25 -4.14
C ASP A 266 8.98 -1.03 -5.19
N PHE A 267 9.18 -0.51 -6.41
CA PHE A 267 9.94 -1.21 -7.45
C PHE A 267 11.29 -0.59 -7.78
N GLY A 268 11.63 0.53 -7.16
CA GLY A 268 12.97 1.08 -7.26
C GLY A 268 13.27 1.83 -8.57
N PHE A 269 12.28 2.11 -9.43
CA PHE A 269 12.54 2.85 -10.67
C PHE A 269 13.01 4.27 -10.41
N GLU A 270 14.00 4.72 -11.18
CA GLU A 270 14.51 6.09 -11.09
C GLU A 270 13.58 7.10 -11.75
N LYS A 271 12.86 6.68 -12.79
CA LYS A 271 11.94 7.53 -13.53
C LYS A 271 10.79 6.73 -14.13
N VAL A 272 9.60 7.28 -14.01
CA VAL A 272 8.37 6.68 -14.53
C VAL A 272 7.51 7.73 -15.23
N SER A 273 6.89 7.36 -16.34
CA SER A 273 5.82 8.13 -16.97
C SER A 273 4.52 7.33 -16.95
N ILE A 274 3.44 7.95 -16.49
CA ILE A 274 2.14 7.32 -16.31
C ILE A 274 1.13 8.16 -17.04
N LEU A 275 0.34 7.53 -17.90
CA LEU A 275 -0.81 8.13 -18.55
C LEU A 275 -2.06 7.40 -18.06
N VAL A 276 -2.84 8.06 -17.23
CA VAL A 276 -4.12 7.55 -16.74
C VAL A 276 -5.23 8.16 -17.58
N LYS A 277 -6.06 7.32 -18.18
CA LYS A 277 -7.21 7.72 -19.01
C LYS A 277 -8.49 7.26 -18.31
N LYS A 278 -9.43 8.19 -18.17
CA LYS A 278 -10.80 7.91 -17.74
C LYS A 278 -11.70 8.00 -18.99
N PRO A 279 -12.19 6.87 -19.51
CA PRO A 279 -13.07 6.84 -20.68
C PRO A 279 -14.38 7.58 -20.40
N CYS A 280 -14.99 8.14 -21.46
CA CYS A 280 -16.38 8.62 -21.45
C CYS A 280 -16.75 9.68 -20.38
N VAL A 281 -15.80 10.45 -19.86
CA VAL A 281 -16.08 11.51 -18.86
C VAL A 281 -16.73 12.74 -19.47
N LEU A 282 -16.29 13.13 -20.67
CA LEU A 282 -16.74 14.35 -21.34
C LEU A 282 -17.59 13.96 -22.55
N VAL A 283 -18.75 14.60 -22.67
CA VAL A 283 -19.65 14.41 -23.81
C VAL A 283 -18.85 14.72 -25.10
N PHE A 284 -18.89 13.79 -26.06
CA PHE A 284 -18.16 13.83 -27.34
C PHE A 284 -16.64 13.61 -27.28
N ALA A 285 -16.05 13.34 -26.12
CA ALA A 285 -14.63 12.94 -26.03
C ALA A 285 -14.48 11.44 -25.75
N ASN A 286 -13.52 10.79 -26.39
CA ASN A 286 -13.23 9.37 -26.14
C ASN A 286 -12.77 9.11 -24.69
N CYS A 287 -11.95 10.00 -24.14
CA CYS A 287 -11.50 9.94 -22.75
C CYS A 287 -10.96 11.29 -22.27
N SER A 288 -10.97 11.50 -20.96
CA SER A 288 -10.09 12.48 -20.30
C SER A 288 -8.83 11.75 -19.85
N ALA A 289 -7.67 12.42 -19.85
CA ALA A 289 -6.42 11.77 -19.48
C ALA A 289 -5.43 12.74 -18.83
N VAL A 290 -4.67 12.21 -17.88
CA VAL A 290 -3.55 12.90 -17.23
C VAL A 290 -2.29 12.11 -17.50
N LYS A 291 -1.26 12.79 -17.98
CA LYS A 291 0.09 12.23 -18.10
C LYS A 291 1.02 12.92 -17.13
N ILE A 292 1.65 12.14 -16.26
CA ILE A 292 2.75 12.62 -15.43
C ILE A 292 4.04 11.89 -15.81
N THR A 293 5.15 12.58 -15.61
CA THR A 293 6.48 11.98 -15.58
C THR A 293 7.13 12.42 -14.28
N ARG A 294 7.66 11.47 -13.51
CA ARG A 294 8.32 11.71 -12.24
C ARG A 294 9.65 10.97 -12.20
N THR A 295 10.67 11.69 -11.77
CA THR A 295 11.93 11.11 -11.29
C THR A 295 11.80 10.81 -9.80
N ARG A 296 12.66 9.94 -9.27
CA ARG A 296 12.74 9.62 -7.85
C ARG A 296 12.87 10.88 -7.00
N ASP A 297 13.83 11.72 -7.33
CA ASP A 297 14.07 12.99 -6.62
C ASP A 297 12.85 13.91 -6.60
N GLN A 298 12.15 14.04 -7.74
CA GLN A 298 10.95 14.88 -7.82
C GLN A 298 9.81 14.31 -6.97
N LEU A 299 9.57 12.99 -7.08
CA LEU A 299 8.48 12.36 -6.34
C LEU A 299 8.70 12.44 -4.83
N PHE A 300 9.93 12.18 -4.35
CA PHE A 300 10.25 12.25 -2.93
C PHE A 300 10.03 13.67 -2.40
N LYS A 301 10.45 14.70 -3.14
CA LYS A 301 10.18 16.11 -2.78
C LYS A 301 8.69 16.43 -2.73
N GLU A 302 7.91 15.99 -3.72
CA GLU A 302 6.45 16.23 -3.75
C GLU A 302 5.70 15.53 -2.61
N LEU A 303 6.20 14.39 -2.14
CA LEU A 303 5.64 13.64 -1.03
C LEU A 303 6.16 14.10 0.34
N ASN A 304 6.98 15.16 0.40
CA ASN A 304 7.70 15.58 1.61
C ASN A 304 8.51 14.43 2.26
N LEU A 305 9.04 13.52 1.44
CA LEU A 305 9.91 12.43 1.88
C LEU A 305 11.38 12.85 1.70
N VAL A 306 12.21 12.57 2.70
CA VAL A 306 13.66 12.75 2.58
C VAL A 306 14.21 11.63 1.67
N LEU A 307 15.14 11.93 0.77
CA LEU A 307 15.82 10.88 0.01
C LEU A 307 16.67 10.04 0.99
N PRO A 308 16.66 8.70 0.90
CA PRO A 308 17.46 7.88 1.78
C PRO A 308 18.94 8.20 1.54
N CYS A 309 19.53 8.93 2.47
CA CYS A 309 20.95 9.22 2.52
C CYS A 309 21.46 8.76 3.88
N LEU A 310 22.66 8.18 3.90
CA LEU A 310 23.41 7.94 5.14
C LEU A 310 23.73 9.32 5.74
N GLN A 311 22.88 9.80 6.64
CA GLN A 311 23.16 11.00 7.42
C GLN A 311 23.85 10.60 8.70
N ASN A 312 25.16 10.86 8.76
CA ASN A 312 25.96 10.73 9.99
C ASN A 312 25.76 11.92 10.95
N ALA A 313 24.96 12.94 10.59
CA ALA A 313 24.70 14.09 11.43
C ALA A 313 23.36 14.76 11.08
N ILE A 314 22.46 14.79 12.05
CA ILE A 314 21.18 15.51 12.01
C ILE A 314 21.48 17.02 12.06
N SER A 315 21.02 17.78 11.06
CA SER A 315 21.07 19.25 11.12
C SER A 315 19.95 19.77 12.03
N PRO A 316 20.22 20.77 12.89
CA PRO A 316 19.29 21.26 13.90
C PRO A 316 18.37 22.34 13.31
N ARG A 317 17.50 21.99 12.37
CA ARG A 317 16.37 22.88 12.01
C ARG A 317 15.11 22.37 12.70
N MET A 318 14.30 23.31 13.20
CA MET A 318 12.95 23.06 13.72
C MET A 318 12.03 22.64 12.57
N GLU A 319 12.24 21.44 12.03
CA GLU A 319 11.30 20.78 11.14
C GLU A 319 10.55 19.72 11.95
N SER A 320 9.26 19.58 11.66
CA SER A 320 8.40 18.58 12.28
C SER A 320 8.60 17.26 11.55
N HIS A 321 8.99 16.21 12.26
CA HIS A 321 9.32 14.89 11.73
C HIS A 321 8.23 13.88 12.05
N ILE A 322 8.07 12.87 11.19
CA ILE A 322 7.15 11.76 11.42
C ILE A 322 7.93 10.53 11.88
N SER A 323 7.53 9.95 13.00
CA SER A 323 8.10 8.70 13.50
C SER A 323 7.02 7.68 13.82
N TYR A 324 7.35 6.40 13.66
CA TYR A 324 6.49 5.28 14.02
C TYR A 324 7.15 4.55 15.18
N ILE A 325 6.43 4.44 16.29
CA ILE A 325 6.93 3.82 17.52
C ILE A 325 6.10 2.55 17.75
N SER A 326 6.77 1.40 17.86
CA SER A 326 6.12 0.16 18.28
C SER A 326 6.01 0.12 19.80
N ILE A 327 4.87 -0.38 20.28
CA ILE A 327 4.58 -0.56 21.69
C ILE A 327 4.31 -2.05 21.93
N GLY A 328 5.07 -2.66 22.84
CA GLY A 328 4.94 -4.07 23.22
C GLY A 328 4.87 -4.27 24.73
N THR A 329 4.01 -5.18 25.20
CA THR A 329 3.92 -5.52 26.63
C THR A 329 3.44 -6.96 26.85
N ASN A 330 3.99 -7.66 27.84
CA ASN A 330 3.52 -8.99 28.22
C ASN A 330 3.38 -9.23 29.74
N LEU A 331 3.61 -8.20 30.58
CA LEU A 331 3.48 -8.30 32.05
C LEU A 331 2.43 -7.33 32.60
N GLY A 332 1.77 -7.73 33.69
CA GLY A 332 0.82 -6.89 34.43
C GLY A 332 -0.44 -6.56 33.64
N ASP A 333 -1.01 -5.39 33.89
CA ASP A 333 -2.17 -4.86 33.16
C ASP A 333 -1.72 -4.26 31.82
N LYS A 334 -1.65 -5.13 30.81
CA LYS A 334 -1.14 -4.81 29.48
C LYS A 334 -1.85 -3.62 28.81
N ILE A 335 -3.17 -3.50 28.97
CA ILE A 335 -3.94 -2.40 28.38
C ILE A 335 -3.62 -1.08 29.10
N LYS A 336 -3.55 -1.11 30.43
CA LYS A 336 -3.16 0.07 31.21
C LYS A 336 -1.75 0.53 30.89
N ASN A 337 -0.81 -0.40 30.71
CA ASN A 337 0.57 -0.07 30.35
C ASN A 337 0.64 0.65 28.99
N ILE A 338 -0.08 0.14 27.98
CA ILE A 338 -0.14 0.78 26.66
C ILE A 338 -0.79 2.16 26.75
N HIS A 339 -1.96 2.27 27.39
CA HIS A 339 -2.69 3.55 27.51
C HIS A 339 -1.86 4.62 28.24
N ASN A 340 -1.23 4.26 29.36
CA ASN A 340 -0.35 5.18 30.09
C ASN A 340 0.88 5.57 29.26
N SER A 341 1.48 4.64 28.52
CA SER A 341 2.63 4.96 27.67
C SER A 341 2.29 5.98 26.58
N ILE A 342 1.14 5.81 25.91
CA ILE A 342 0.67 6.75 24.88
C ILE A 342 0.35 8.11 25.50
N LYS A 343 -0.31 8.12 26.67
CA LYS A 343 -0.61 9.36 27.41
C LYS A 343 0.66 10.12 27.77
N MET A 344 1.66 9.45 28.35
CA MET A 344 2.94 10.07 28.72
C MET A 344 3.74 10.57 27.50
N ILE A 345 3.64 9.87 26.36
CA ILE A 345 4.23 10.34 25.09
C ILE A 345 3.52 11.61 24.64
N ASN A 346 2.18 11.66 24.64
CA ASN A 346 1.42 12.81 24.17
C ASN A 346 1.50 14.03 25.10
N GLU A 347 1.74 13.82 26.40
CA GLU A 347 1.97 14.88 27.40
C GLU A 347 3.41 15.42 27.40
N SER A 348 4.34 14.78 26.67
CA SER A 348 5.73 15.22 26.59
C SER A 348 5.91 16.38 25.60
N ASP A 349 6.77 17.35 25.95
CA ASP A 349 7.08 18.46 25.06
C ASP A 349 7.69 17.97 23.73
N ASN A 350 7.39 18.67 22.63
CA ASN A 350 7.98 18.47 21.31
C ASN A 350 7.60 17.15 20.60
N ILE A 351 6.56 16.46 21.07
CA ILE A 351 6.01 15.27 20.43
C ILE A 351 4.48 15.28 20.54
N ARG A 352 3.80 14.77 19.53
CA ARG A 352 2.34 14.64 19.49
C ARG A 352 1.97 13.34 18.80
N VAL A 353 1.04 12.60 19.39
CA VAL A 353 0.47 11.40 18.76
C VAL A 353 -0.51 11.85 17.66
N VAL A 354 -0.34 11.32 16.47
CA VAL A 354 -1.13 11.65 15.27
C VAL A 354 -2.14 10.56 14.98
N ASP A 355 -1.74 9.30 15.17
CA ASP A 355 -2.55 8.13 14.86
C ASP A 355 -2.10 6.91 15.69
N THR A 356 -2.97 5.91 15.82
CA THR A 356 -2.70 4.67 16.56
C THR A 356 -3.16 3.45 15.77
N GLY A 357 -2.30 2.43 15.67
CA GLY A 357 -2.63 1.15 15.05
C GLY A 357 -3.53 0.30 15.93
N PHE A 358 -4.13 -0.75 15.37
CA PHE A 358 -4.93 -1.65 16.17
C PHE A 358 -4.07 -2.43 17.18
N LEU A 359 -4.73 -2.99 18.19
CA LEU A 359 -4.09 -3.82 19.19
C LEU A 359 -4.08 -5.27 18.73
N TYR A 360 -2.92 -5.92 18.81
CA TYR A 360 -2.74 -7.32 18.42
C TYR A 360 -2.14 -8.15 19.55
N GLN A 361 -2.67 -9.35 19.74
CA GLN A 361 -2.07 -10.38 20.56
C GLN A 361 -1.18 -11.27 19.69
N SER A 362 0.04 -11.54 20.15
CA SER A 362 0.99 -12.44 19.48
C SER A 362 1.68 -13.37 20.46
N LYS A 363 2.18 -14.50 19.95
CA LYS A 363 3.09 -15.36 20.69
C LYS A 363 4.47 -14.68 20.85
N PRO A 364 5.22 -15.01 21.91
CA PRO A 364 6.62 -14.64 22.00
C PRO A 364 7.44 -15.21 20.85
N MET A 365 8.35 -14.42 20.27
CA MET A 365 9.12 -14.84 19.08
C MET A 365 10.41 -15.61 19.40
N TYR A 366 11.06 -15.32 20.53
CA TYR A 366 12.42 -15.82 20.82
C TYR A 366 12.46 -16.73 22.06
N LEU A 367 11.86 -16.27 23.15
CA LEU A 367 11.72 -17.04 24.39
C LEU A 367 10.26 -17.44 24.51
N GLU A 368 9.93 -18.72 24.28
CA GLU A 368 8.54 -19.19 24.22
C GLU A 368 7.89 -19.33 25.61
N ASP A 369 8.70 -19.57 26.65
CA ASP A 369 8.23 -19.73 28.05
C ASP A 369 8.00 -18.37 28.72
N GLN A 370 7.06 -17.60 28.18
CA GLN A 370 6.60 -16.33 28.75
C GLN A 370 5.16 -15.99 28.32
N PRO A 371 4.49 -15.04 29.00
CA PRO A 371 3.14 -14.63 28.61
C PRO A 371 3.09 -14.03 27.19
N MET A 372 1.92 -14.14 26.56
CA MET A 372 1.64 -13.54 25.26
C MET A 372 1.75 -12.01 25.28
N PHE A 373 2.30 -11.47 24.19
CA PHE A 373 2.46 -10.04 23.99
C PHE A 373 1.18 -9.40 23.47
N PHE A 374 0.95 -8.17 23.92
CA PHE A 374 0.12 -7.20 23.22
C PHE A 374 1.04 -6.22 22.49
N ASN A 375 0.78 -6.01 21.21
CA ASN A 375 1.54 -5.15 20.33
C ASN A 375 0.63 -4.16 19.62
N THR A 376 1.08 -2.92 19.50
CA THR A 376 0.51 -1.88 18.65
C THR A 376 1.65 -0.98 18.15
N ALA A 377 1.33 0.03 17.35
CA ALA A 377 2.24 1.11 17.01
C ALA A 377 1.49 2.43 17.01
N ILE A 378 2.23 3.52 17.21
CA ILE A 378 1.72 4.88 17.11
C ILE A 378 2.50 5.66 16.06
N LYS A 379 1.80 6.54 15.34
CA LYS A 379 2.40 7.54 14.46
C LYS A 379 2.50 8.84 15.25
N VAL A 380 3.69 9.39 15.34
CA VAL A 380 3.95 10.63 16.08
C VAL A 380 4.54 11.69 15.16
N GLU A 381 4.20 12.93 15.46
CA GLU A 381 4.83 14.13 14.93
C GLU A 381 5.75 14.69 16.01
N THR A 382 7.02 14.94 15.71
CA THR A 382 7.99 15.40 16.71
C THR A 382 9.08 16.30 16.14
N SER A 383 9.53 17.28 16.92
CA SER A 383 10.73 18.07 16.61
C SER A 383 12.00 17.52 17.29
N LEU A 384 11.89 16.42 18.03
CA LEU A 384 13.02 15.73 18.67
C LEU A 384 13.79 14.91 17.64
N ASN A 385 15.11 15.03 17.62
CA ASN A 385 15.95 14.15 16.81
C ASN A 385 15.86 12.68 17.29
N PRO A 386 16.21 11.69 16.46
CA PRO A 386 16.05 10.26 16.79
C PRO A 386 16.67 9.81 18.12
N ILE A 387 17.85 10.34 18.48
CA ILE A 387 18.53 9.99 19.74
C ILE A 387 17.79 10.60 20.94
N ALA A 388 17.32 11.85 20.82
CA ALA A 388 16.53 12.50 21.85
C ALA A 388 15.19 11.80 22.05
N LEU A 389 14.53 11.39 20.95
CA LEU A 389 13.31 10.58 20.99
C LEU A 389 13.56 9.23 21.68
N GLN A 390 14.63 8.52 21.32
CA GLN A 390 14.97 7.24 21.96
C GLN A 390 15.16 7.40 23.47
N LYS A 391 15.85 8.46 23.92
CA LYS A 391 16.03 8.77 25.34
C LYS A 391 14.72 9.07 26.05
N LEU A 392 13.82 9.81 25.41
CA LEU A 392 12.47 10.07 25.92
C LEU A 392 11.70 8.76 26.13
N LEU A 393 11.69 7.88 25.13
CA LEU A 393 10.99 6.60 25.21
C LEU A 393 11.57 5.71 26.32
N LYS A 394 12.90 5.60 26.43
CA LYS A 394 13.54 4.85 27.52
C LYS A 394 13.26 5.43 28.90
N ARG A 395 13.10 6.76 29.04
CA ARG A 395 12.66 7.38 30.30
C ARG A 395 11.24 6.95 30.66
N ILE A 396 10.31 7.01 29.71
CA ILE A 396 8.90 6.60 29.92
C ILE A 396 8.82 5.11 30.31
N GLU A 397 9.62 4.25 29.67
CA GLU A 397 9.70 2.83 30.06
C GLU A 397 10.09 2.65 31.53
N ILE A 398 11.10 3.38 32.02
CA ILE A 398 11.55 3.32 33.41
C ILE A 398 10.45 3.82 34.36
N GLU A 399 9.80 4.94 34.03
CA GLU A 399 8.73 5.52 34.83
C GLU A 399 7.51 4.59 34.94
N LEU A 400 7.23 3.79 33.91
CA LEU A 400 6.21 2.73 33.93
C LEU A 400 6.65 1.44 34.63
N GLY A 401 7.90 1.37 35.11
CA GLY A 401 8.42 0.26 35.90
C GLY A 401 9.22 -0.78 35.12
N ARG A 402 9.69 -0.48 33.90
CA ARG A 402 10.59 -1.38 33.16
C ARG A 402 11.93 -1.49 33.89
N VAL A 403 12.37 -2.72 34.10
CA VAL A 403 13.72 -3.05 34.57
C VAL A 403 14.51 -3.62 33.40
N PHE A 404 15.63 -2.97 33.04
CA PHE A 404 16.51 -3.47 31.98
C PHE A 404 17.41 -4.57 32.53
N THR A 405 17.26 -5.79 32.03
CA THR A 405 18.06 -6.97 32.36
C THR A 405 19.03 -7.31 31.22
N GLU A 406 19.96 -8.24 31.46
CA GLU A 406 20.87 -8.72 30.39
C GLU A 406 20.13 -9.48 29.28
N ASP A 407 18.98 -10.09 29.60
CA ASP A 407 18.13 -10.77 28.62
C ASP A 407 17.18 -9.78 27.92
N LYS A 408 17.62 -9.30 26.75
CA LYS A 408 16.85 -8.37 25.89
C LYS A 408 15.51 -8.94 25.41
N ASN A 409 15.33 -10.27 25.41
CA ASN A 409 14.14 -10.94 24.91
C ASN A 409 13.20 -11.42 26.02
N GLY A 410 13.51 -11.11 27.28
CA GLY A 410 12.72 -11.49 28.43
C GLY A 410 11.38 -10.73 28.57
N PRO A 411 10.55 -11.16 29.54
CA PRO A 411 9.27 -10.53 29.84
C PRO A 411 9.44 -9.08 30.31
N ARG A 412 8.52 -8.20 29.90
CA ARG A 412 8.60 -6.76 30.16
C ARG A 412 7.24 -6.09 30.30
N ILE A 413 7.20 -5.08 31.15
CA ILE A 413 5.99 -4.30 31.43
C ILE A 413 5.61 -3.39 30.26
N ILE A 414 6.60 -2.84 29.56
CA ILE A 414 6.40 -2.04 28.35
C ILE A 414 7.71 -2.00 27.55
N ASP A 415 7.61 -1.87 26.23
CA ASP A 415 8.69 -1.77 25.26
C ASP A 415 8.28 -0.74 24.21
N LEU A 416 9.09 0.31 24.06
CA LEU A 416 8.89 1.43 23.16
C LEU A 416 10.11 1.54 22.24
N ASP A 417 9.93 1.16 20.97
CA ASP A 417 11.00 1.14 19.97
C ASP A 417 10.64 2.01 18.76
N ILE A 418 11.61 2.82 18.32
CA ILE A 418 11.49 3.61 17.09
C ILE A 418 11.65 2.65 15.91
N ILE A 419 10.59 2.49 15.13
CA ILE A 419 10.55 1.58 13.98
C ILE A 419 10.95 2.31 12.69
N LEU A 420 10.38 3.48 12.47
CA LEU A 420 10.68 4.36 11.36
C LEU A 420 10.80 5.80 11.85
N TYR A 421 11.64 6.58 11.19
CA TYR A 421 11.78 8.01 11.41
C TYR A 421 12.02 8.66 10.05
N ASP A 422 10.99 9.34 9.55
CA ASP A 422 10.86 9.76 8.16
C ASP A 422 11.28 8.62 7.20
N THR A 423 12.36 8.84 6.44
CA THR A 423 13.03 7.87 5.58
C THR A 423 14.51 7.71 5.97
N LEU A 424 14.89 8.13 7.19
CA LEU A 424 16.26 8.12 7.65
C LEU A 424 16.80 6.69 7.72
N VAL A 425 18.10 6.57 7.43
CA VAL A 425 18.88 5.34 7.62
C VAL A 425 20.00 5.64 8.60
N ILE A 426 19.84 5.14 9.83
CA ILE A 426 20.80 5.27 10.93
C ILE A 426 21.30 3.88 11.27
N ASP A 427 22.62 3.69 11.28
CA ASP A 427 23.27 2.43 11.63
C ASP A 427 24.41 2.71 12.61
N THR A 428 24.05 2.89 13.89
CA THR A 428 24.99 3.17 14.98
C THR A 428 24.85 2.12 16.07
N ALA A 429 25.85 2.01 16.95
CA ALA A 429 25.78 1.10 18.09
C ALA A 429 24.66 1.45 19.09
N GLU A 430 24.21 2.72 19.13
CA GLU A 430 23.19 3.21 20.05
C GLU A 430 21.77 3.08 19.48
N LEU A 431 21.61 3.28 18.16
CA LEU A 431 20.31 3.32 17.48
C LEU A 431 20.45 2.86 16.02
N THR A 432 19.53 1.99 15.60
CA THR A 432 19.37 1.54 14.20
C THR A 432 17.97 1.89 13.72
N ILE A 433 17.86 2.66 12.63
CA ILE A 433 16.60 3.04 11.98
C ILE A 433 16.75 2.82 10.46
N PRO A 434 15.78 2.22 9.75
CA PRO A 434 14.61 1.50 10.29
C PRO A 434 14.97 0.35 11.24
N ASP A 435 14.04 -0.04 12.12
CA ASP A 435 14.27 -1.16 13.04
C ASP A 435 14.58 -2.45 12.25
N PRO A 436 15.69 -3.16 12.56
CA PRO A 436 16.08 -4.36 11.83
C PRO A 436 15.08 -5.51 11.99
N GLY A 437 14.22 -5.46 13.00
CA GLY A 437 13.16 -6.43 13.23
C GLY A 437 12.03 -6.37 12.20
N MET A 438 11.82 -5.22 11.55
CA MET A 438 10.70 -5.01 10.60
C MET A 438 10.65 -6.06 9.51
N GLU A 439 11.81 -6.48 8.99
CA GLU A 439 11.89 -7.45 7.90
C GLU A 439 11.38 -8.85 8.27
N ASN A 440 11.18 -9.13 9.57
CA ASN A 440 10.87 -10.46 10.09
C ASN A 440 9.70 -10.48 11.10
N ARG A 441 9.22 -9.32 11.59
CA ARG A 441 8.24 -9.23 12.68
C ARG A 441 6.90 -8.68 12.20
N HIS A 442 5.94 -9.57 11.96
CA HIS A 442 4.59 -9.17 11.53
C HIS A 442 3.89 -8.24 12.54
N PHE A 443 4.11 -8.46 13.85
CA PHE A 443 3.54 -7.62 14.91
C PHE A 443 4.07 -6.17 14.94
N GLN A 444 5.19 -5.87 14.27
CA GLN A 444 5.65 -4.50 14.07
C GLN A 444 5.06 -3.88 12.80
N LEU A 445 4.88 -4.68 11.73
CA LEU A 445 4.38 -4.19 10.44
C LEU A 445 2.86 -3.94 10.46
N GLN A 446 2.07 -4.87 11.01
CA GLN A 446 0.61 -4.80 10.91
C GLN A 446 0.02 -3.53 11.56
N PRO A 447 0.40 -3.13 12.79
CA PRO A 447 -0.14 -1.90 13.37
C PRO A 447 0.24 -0.64 12.58
N ILE A 448 1.40 -0.64 11.92
CA ILE A 448 1.79 0.47 11.03
C ILE A 448 0.95 0.45 9.75
N ILE A 449 0.62 -0.73 9.22
CA ILE A 449 -0.25 -0.88 8.04
C ILE A 449 -1.66 -0.33 8.30
N ASP A 450 -2.16 -0.47 9.53
CA ASP A 450 -3.48 0.05 9.89
C ASP A 450 -3.55 1.59 9.81
N MET A 451 -2.44 2.28 10.14
CA MET A 451 -2.34 3.75 10.12
C MET A 451 -1.82 4.29 8.78
N ASP A 452 -0.72 3.72 8.29
CA ASP A 452 0.03 4.19 7.12
C ASP A 452 0.67 2.99 6.39
N PRO A 453 -0.10 2.29 5.54
CA PRO A 453 0.40 1.13 4.79
C PRO A 453 1.58 1.49 3.88
N PHE A 454 1.79 2.77 3.62
CA PHE A 454 2.76 3.25 2.66
C PHE A 454 3.98 3.92 3.29
N ALA A 455 4.09 3.90 4.63
CA ALA A 455 5.29 4.31 5.34
C ALA A 455 6.53 3.63 4.71
N VAL A 456 7.61 4.37 4.51
CA VAL A 456 8.75 3.92 3.69
C VAL A 456 9.88 3.42 4.56
N HIS A 457 10.30 2.19 4.33
CA HIS A 457 11.52 1.64 4.91
C HIS A 457 12.74 2.22 4.20
N GLY A 458 13.33 3.29 4.75
CA GLY A 458 14.42 4.07 4.13
C GLY A 458 15.59 3.25 3.59
N LYS A 459 15.96 2.14 4.26
CA LYS A 459 17.07 1.25 3.81
C LYS A 459 16.70 0.35 2.63
N LEU A 460 15.45 -0.10 2.54
CA LEU A 460 15.00 -1.08 1.55
C LEU A 460 14.28 -0.41 0.37
N ASN A 461 13.92 0.88 0.53
CA ASN A 461 13.06 1.60 -0.39
C ASN A 461 11.82 0.76 -0.71
N SER A 462 11.07 0.41 0.33
CA SER A 462 9.86 -0.40 0.21
C SER A 462 8.83 0.11 1.20
N SER A 463 7.55 0.12 0.82
CA SER A 463 6.48 0.40 1.77
C SER A 463 6.34 -0.71 2.81
N VAL A 464 5.84 -0.38 4.01
CA VAL A 464 5.54 -1.37 5.06
C VAL A 464 4.56 -2.43 4.57
N CYS A 465 3.55 -2.05 3.77
CA CYS A 465 2.62 -3.00 3.15
C CYS A 465 3.33 -4.00 2.24
N MET A 466 4.27 -3.54 1.40
CA MET A 466 5.05 -4.42 0.54
C MET A 466 5.96 -5.35 1.37
N LEU A 467 6.58 -4.84 2.44
CA LEU A 467 7.38 -5.66 3.35
C LEU A 467 6.55 -6.77 4.01
N SER A 468 5.33 -6.47 4.46
CA SER A 468 4.42 -7.46 5.03
C SER A 468 4.00 -8.52 4.00
N ARG A 469 3.71 -8.10 2.78
CA ARG A 469 3.43 -9.03 1.68
C ARG A 469 4.63 -9.93 1.38
N ASP A 470 5.83 -9.39 1.28
CA ASP A 470 7.05 -10.17 1.01
C ASP A 470 7.33 -11.16 2.16
N LEU A 471 7.08 -10.76 3.40
CA LEU A 471 7.16 -11.62 4.58
C LEU A 471 6.23 -12.85 4.47
N ILE A 472 4.98 -12.64 4.08
CA ILE A 472 3.99 -13.73 3.97
C ILE A 472 4.23 -14.57 2.70
N THR A 473 4.39 -13.93 1.55
CA THR A 473 4.36 -14.60 0.24
C THR A 473 5.71 -15.15 -0.20
N ILE A 474 6.81 -14.46 0.12
CA ILE A 474 8.16 -14.85 -0.29
C ILE A 474 8.84 -15.63 0.83
N LYS A 475 8.81 -15.12 2.06
CA LYS A 475 9.43 -15.79 3.22
C LYS A 475 8.53 -16.87 3.84
N GLY A 476 7.24 -16.90 3.51
CA GLY A 476 6.31 -17.95 3.97
C GLY A 476 5.97 -17.85 5.46
N VAL A 477 6.10 -16.67 6.07
CA VAL A 477 5.80 -16.47 7.50
C VAL A 477 4.29 -16.53 7.70
N VAL A 478 3.86 -17.36 8.66
CA VAL A 478 2.45 -17.46 9.04
C VAL A 478 2.07 -16.20 9.83
N ASN A 479 0.98 -15.54 9.41
CA ASN A 479 0.38 -14.48 10.19
C ASN A 479 -0.46 -15.10 11.32
N ASP A 480 0.05 -15.06 12.54
CA ASP A 480 -0.58 -15.56 13.76
C ASP A 480 -1.11 -14.44 14.67
N LEU A 481 -1.13 -13.20 14.17
CA LEU A 481 -1.65 -12.07 14.93
C LEU A 481 -3.16 -12.19 15.11
N VAL A 482 -3.61 -11.98 16.34
CA VAL A 482 -5.03 -11.88 16.66
C VAL A 482 -5.34 -10.43 17.04
N GLN A 483 -6.14 -9.73 16.23
CA GLN A 483 -6.59 -8.40 16.59
C GLN A 483 -7.51 -8.49 17.80
N VAL A 484 -7.31 -7.60 18.77
CA VAL A 484 -8.09 -7.52 20.01
C VAL A 484 -8.62 -6.11 20.22
N MET A 485 -9.78 -6.00 20.86
CA MET A 485 -10.39 -4.73 21.24
C MET A 485 -10.43 -4.63 22.78
N PRO A 486 -9.82 -3.60 23.39
CA PRO A 486 -9.92 -3.39 24.83
C PRO A 486 -11.31 -2.89 25.20
N LEU A 487 -11.93 -3.45 26.24
CA LEU A 487 -13.18 -2.97 26.83
C LEU A 487 -12.90 -2.04 28.01
N SER A 488 -13.86 -1.17 28.34
CA SER A 488 -13.80 -0.38 29.58
C SER A 488 -14.03 -1.29 30.79
N ASN A 489 -13.18 -1.17 31.80
CA ASN A 489 -13.57 -1.43 33.19
C ASN A 489 -12.90 -0.32 34.00
N SER A 490 -13.72 0.53 34.64
CA SER A 490 -13.23 1.66 35.43
C SER A 490 -12.18 1.18 36.45
N GLU A 491 -11.26 2.07 36.88
CA GLU A 491 -10.27 1.72 37.92
C GLU A 491 -10.94 1.19 39.21
N LYS A 492 -12.22 1.49 39.42
CA LYS A 492 -13.03 1.05 40.55
C LYS A 492 -13.58 -0.38 40.38
N ASN A 493 -13.73 -0.87 39.15
CA ASN A 493 -14.45 -2.11 38.84
C ASN A 493 -13.57 -3.24 38.26
N GLY A 494 -12.28 -2.99 38.04
CA GLY A 494 -11.28 -4.03 37.71
C GLY A 494 -10.41 -3.70 36.50
N SER A 495 -9.58 -4.66 36.07
CA SER A 495 -8.75 -4.51 34.86
C SER A 495 -9.60 -4.56 33.59
N LYS A 496 -9.15 -3.82 32.56
CA LYS A 496 -9.78 -3.81 31.24
C LYS A 496 -9.72 -5.21 30.62
N SER A 497 -10.87 -5.72 30.18
CA SER A 497 -10.97 -6.99 29.44
C SER A 497 -10.73 -6.77 27.94
N VAL A 498 -10.55 -7.86 27.18
CA VAL A 498 -10.34 -7.79 25.72
C VAL A 498 -11.29 -8.72 24.98
N VAL A 499 -11.72 -8.30 23.80
CA VAL A 499 -12.52 -9.09 22.87
C VAL A 499 -11.71 -9.36 21.62
N LEU A 500 -11.71 -10.60 21.12
CA LEU A 500 -11.02 -10.93 19.88
C LEU A 500 -11.83 -10.40 18.70
N ALA A 501 -11.23 -9.53 17.89
CA ALA A 501 -11.86 -8.95 16.70
C ALA A 501 -11.62 -9.79 15.44
N HIS A 502 -10.45 -10.42 15.33
CA HIS A 502 -10.02 -11.15 14.12
C HIS A 502 -9.28 -12.45 14.45
N SER A 503 -9.90 -13.37 15.21
CA SER A 503 -9.44 -14.76 15.13
C SER A 503 -9.97 -15.36 13.81
N HIS A 504 -9.30 -16.37 13.25
CA HIS A 504 -9.76 -17.07 12.05
C HIS A 504 -11.16 -17.73 12.18
N GLN A 505 -11.87 -17.52 13.29
CA GLN A 505 -13.27 -17.84 13.50
C GLN A 505 -14.14 -16.59 13.37
N LYS A 506 -15.06 -16.64 12.40
CA LYS A 506 -16.20 -15.71 12.24
C LYS A 506 -17.15 -15.83 13.43
N ASN A 507 -16.76 -15.39 14.62
CA ASN A 507 -17.67 -15.33 15.75
C ASN A 507 -18.37 -13.97 15.73
N THR A 508 -19.47 -13.90 14.98
CA THR A 508 -20.40 -12.77 15.10
C THR A 508 -20.89 -12.71 16.54
N LEU A 509 -20.56 -11.62 17.24
CA LEU A 509 -21.09 -11.38 18.58
C LEU A 509 -22.57 -11.02 18.52
N VAL A 510 -23.36 -11.58 19.42
CA VAL A 510 -24.79 -11.31 19.52
C VAL A 510 -25.04 -10.20 20.54
N MET A 511 -25.62 -9.08 20.09
CA MET A 511 -26.04 -7.99 20.96
C MET A 511 -27.54 -8.09 21.24
N GLY A 512 -27.89 -8.44 22.48
CA GLY A 512 -29.25 -8.43 23.00
C GLY A 512 -29.65 -7.03 23.46
N VAL A 513 -30.85 -6.58 23.11
CA VAL A 513 -31.32 -5.21 23.38
C VAL A 513 -32.29 -5.22 24.56
N THR A 514 -31.95 -4.48 25.61
CA THR A 514 -32.85 -4.15 26.71
C THR A 514 -33.41 -2.76 26.49
N ASP A 515 -34.56 -2.71 25.82
CA ASP A 515 -35.26 -1.47 25.47
C ASP A 515 -36.05 -0.94 26.67
N VAL A 516 -35.58 0.18 27.21
CA VAL A 516 -36.21 0.88 28.34
C VAL A 516 -36.96 2.14 27.90
N VAL A 517 -37.16 2.31 26.60
CA VAL A 517 -37.91 3.43 26.02
C VAL A 517 -39.42 3.18 26.20
N GLY A 518 -40.06 4.04 26.97
CA GLY A 518 -41.53 4.07 27.14
C GLY A 518 -41.93 5.26 28.00
N GLU A 519 -43.16 5.76 27.83
CA GLU A 519 -43.71 6.83 28.68
C GLU A 519 -43.93 6.29 30.11
N SER A 520 -42.86 6.28 30.91
CA SER A 520 -42.80 5.93 32.34
C SER A 520 -43.18 4.48 32.70
N PHE A 521 -42.60 3.99 33.80
CA PHE A 521 -42.92 2.73 34.49
C PHE A 521 -44.41 2.56 34.88
N ASN A 522 -45.28 3.53 34.60
CA ASN A 522 -46.71 3.49 34.95
C ASN A 522 -47.66 3.52 33.73
N TYR A 523 -47.19 3.65 32.48
CA TYR A 523 -48.07 3.76 31.30
C TYR A 523 -47.55 3.01 30.05
N GLY A 524 -46.88 1.87 30.23
CA GLY A 524 -46.65 0.90 29.14
C GLY A 524 -45.25 0.87 28.52
N GLY A 525 -44.20 0.99 29.35
CA GLY A 525 -42.89 0.46 28.96
C GLY A 525 -42.95 -1.07 28.77
N LYS A 526 -41.95 -1.67 28.11
CA LYS A 526 -41.87 -3.14 27.97
C LYS A 526 -41.70 -3.88 29.30
N PHE A 527 -41.21 -3.18 30.32
CA PHE A 527 -40.95 -3.69 31.65
C PHE A 527 -41.65 -2.81 32.69
N ASP A 528 -42.20 -3.43 33.72
CA ASP A 528 -42.95 -2.78 34.80
C ASP A 528 -42.02 -2.33 35.95
N SER A 529 -40.74 -2.74 35.96
CA SER A 529 -39.73 -2.31 36.95
C SER A 529 -38.28 -2.44 36.46
N ILE A 530 -37.33 -1.81 37.17
CA ILE A 530 -35.88 -1.98 36.97
C ILE A 530 -35.48 -3.45 37.13
N ASP A 531 -36.04 -4.14 38.13
CA ASP A 531 -35.74 -5.54 38.41
C ASP A 531 -36.16 -6.46 37.25
N GLU A 532 -37.28 -6.15 36.58
CA GLU A 532 -37.70 -6.88 35.38
C GLU A 532 -36.76 -6.65 34.18
N ALA A 533 -36.29 -5.41 33.99
CA ALA A 533 -35.31 -5.10 32.94
C ALA A 533 -33.96 -5.81 33.18
N VAL A 534 -33.50 -5.88 34.44
CA VAL A 534 -32.31 -6.65 34.84
C VAL A 534 -32.52 -8.14 34.57
N LYS A 535 -33.66 -8.70 34.98
CA LYS A 535 -33.98 -10.11 34.78
C LYS A 535 -34.08 -10.47 33.29
N HIS A 536 -34.63 -9.58 32.46
CA HIS A 536 -34.64 -9.74 31.02
C HIS A 536 -33.23 -9.71 30.42
N SER A 537 -32.41 -8.72 30.81
CA SER A 537 -31.00 -8.62 30.40
C SER A 537 -30.22 -9.90 30.69
N MET A 538 -30.39 -10.44 31.89
CA MET A 538 -29.72 -11.68 32.30
C MET A 538 -30.30 -12.92 31.63
N ASN A 539 -31.57 -12.91 31.21
CA ASN A 539 -32.13 -13.97 30.38
C ASN A 539 -31.54 -13.95 28.96
N LEU A 540 -31.41 -12.77 28.34
CA LEU A 540 -30.73 -12.63 27.05
C LEU A 540 -29.29 -13.15 27.12
N PHE A 541 -28.56 -12.83 28.19
CA PHE A 541 -27.21 -13.36 28.42
C PHE A 541 -27.20 -14.90 28.53
N LYS A 542 -28.14 -15.49 29.29
CA LYS A 542 -28.28 -16.96 29.39
C LYS A 542 -28.64 -17.63 28.06
N GLU A 543 -29.39 -16.95 27.21
CA GLU A 543 -29.76 -17.42 25.87
C GLU A 543 -28.61 -17.32 24.86
N GLY A 544 -27.49 -16.69 25.24
CA GLY A 544 -26.27 -16.63 24.45
C GLY A 544 -25.95 -15.26 23.85
N ALA A 545 -26.57 -14.17 24.33
CA ALA A 545 -26.12 -12.83 23.98
C ALA A 545 -24.75 -12.52 24.60
N ASP A 546 -23.78 -12.10 23.80
CA ASP A 546 -22.45 -11.68 24.26
C ASP A 546 -22.47 -10.27 24.84
N ILE A 547 -23.29 -9.39 24.25
CA ILE A 547 -23.43 -7.98 24.60
C ILE A 547 -24.88 -7.72 24.99
N ILE A 548 -25.08 -6.95 26.07
CA ILE A 548 -26.37 -6.40 26.47
C ILE A 548 -26.34 -4.89 26.23
N ASP A 549 -27.13 -4.40 25.27
CA ASP A 549 -27.29 -2.97 25.01
C ASP A 549 -28.49 -2.42 25.80
N ILE A 550 -28.22 -1.46 26.68
CA ILE A 550 -29.25 -0.75 27.45
C ILE A 550 -29.69 0.44 26.62
N PHE A 551 -30.84 0.26 25.96
CA PHE A 551 -31.34 1.18 24.96
C PHE A 551 -32.34 2.14 25.59
N SER A 552 -31.91 3.40 25.80
CA SER A 552 -32.69 4.40 26.54
C SER A 552 -33.19 5.58 25.71
N GLN A 553 -32.85 5.62 24.41
CA GLN A 553 -33.25 6.69 23.49
C GLN A 553 -34.23 6.18 22.43
N SER A 554 -35.41 6.80 22.30
CA SER A 554 -36.36 6.41 21.26
C SER A 554 -35.87 6.71 19.85
N MET A 555 -36.09 5.76 18.93
CA MET A 555 -35.89 5.95 17.48
C MET A 555 -37.09 6.61 16.79
N SER A 556 -38.20 6.84 17.50
CA SER A 556 -39.44 7.38 16.93
C SER A 556 -39.50 8.92 17.02
N VAL A 557 -39.83 9.57 15.90
CA VAL A 557 -39.91 11.04 15.74
C VAL A 557 -40.96 11.69 16.66
N SER A 558 -41.91 10.91 17.19
CA SER A 558 -43.05 11.40 17.97
C SER A 558 -42.92 11.20 19.49
N SER A 559 -41.78 10.73 19.98
CA SER A 559 -41.60 10.34 21.38
C SER A 559 -40.75 11.36 22.15
N LYS A 560 -41.11 11.57 23.42
CA LYS A 560 -40.46 12.52 24.32
C LYS A 560 -39.09 11.96 24.73
N MET A 561 -38.00 12.63 24.35
CA MET A 561 -36.65 12.25 24.79
C MET A 561 -36.51 12.51 26.30
N PHE A 562 -35.92 11.56 27.02
CA PHE A 562 -35.54 11.76 28.41
C PHE A 562 -34.49 12.87 28.51
N GLY A 563 -34.58 13.69 29.56
CA GLY A 563 -33.44 14.54 29.92
C GLY A 563 -32.29 13.68 30.48
N PRO A 564 -31.02 14.11 30.42
CA PRO A 564 -29.87 13.33 30.90
C PRO A 564 -30.01 12.82 32.34
N GLY A 565 -30.67 13.59 33.20
CA GLY A 565 -30.92 13.19 34.60
C GLY A 565 -32.00 12.13 34.77
N GLU A 566 -32.97 12.03 33.85
CA GLU A 566 -34.01 11.00 33.84
C GLU A 566 -33.46 9.70 33.22
N GLU A 567 -32.71 9.82 32.13
CA GLU A 567 -31.99 8.71 31.49
C GLU A 567 -31.07 8.00 32.48
N ALA A 568 -30.22 8.76 33.19
CA ALA A 568 -29.31 8.22 34.20
C ALA A 568 -30.04 7.47 35.33
N LYS A 569 -31.23 7.92 35.75
CA LYS A 569 -32.02 7.27 36.81
C LYS A 569 -32.58 5.91 36.41
N ILE A 570 -32.68 5.63 35.11
CA ILE A 570 -33.18 4.36 34.57
C ILE A 570 -32.00 3.46 34.23
N VAL A 571 -31.02 3.98 33.49
CA VAL A 571 -29.91 3.19 32.94
C VAL A 571 -28.96 2.69 34.02
N ILE A 572 -28.55 3.55 34.96
CA ILE A 572 -27.52 3.21 35.96
C ILE A 572 -27.95 2.04 36.86
N PRO A 573 -29.16 2.04 37.46
CA PRO A 573 -29.59 0.93 38.30
C PRO A 573 -29.68 -0.41 37.56
N ILE A 574 -29.97 -0.39 36.25
CA ILE A 574 -29.99 -1.61 35.43
C ILE A 574 -28.57 -2.15 35.24
N ILE A 575 -27.59 -1.28 34.95
CA ILE A 575 -26.17 -1.68 34.88
C ILE A 575 -25.71 -2.28 36.20
N GLU A 576 -26.00 -1.62 37.32
CA GLU A 576 -25.64 -2.10 38.66
C GLU A 576 -26.30 -3.43 38.99
N GLY A 577 -27.58 -3.61 38.60
CA GLY A 577 -28.32 -4.86 38.75
C GLY A 577 -27.72 -6.00 37.93
N ILE A 578 -27.40 -5.77 36.66
CA ILE A 578 -26.71 -6.74 35.79
C ILE A 578 -25.36 -7.11 36.40
N MET A 579 -24.56 -6.13 36.82
CA MET A 579 -23.26 -6.35 37.46
C MET A 579 -23.37 -7.17 38.76
N SER A 580 -24.41 -6.93 39.55
CA SER A 580 -24.69 -7.69 40.77
C SER A 580 -25.08 -9.14 40.46
N GLU A 581 -26.03 -9.37 39.55
CA GLU A 581 -26.46 -10.71 39.16
C GLU A 581 -25.35 -11.52 38.48
N SER A 582 -24.50 -10.85 37.70
CA SER A 582 -23.38 -11.46 36.97
C SER A 582 -22.34 -12.11 37.89
N LYS A 583 -22.26 -11.72 39.17
CA LYS A 583 -21.39 -12.36 40.17
C LYS A 583 -21.70 -13.84 40.41
N ASN A 584 -22.89 -14.30 40.00
CA ASN A 584 -23.29 -15.71 40.09
C ASN A 584 -22.85 -16.56 38.90
N TYR A 585 -22.17 -15.97 37.91
CA TYR A 585 -21.70 -16.63 36.70
C TYR A 585 -20.18 -16.58 36.62
N GLU A 586 -19.61 -17.50 35.83
CA GLU A 586 -18.17 -17.50 35.55
C GLU A 586 -17.75 -16.28 34.74
N ASN A 587 -18.65 -15.79 33.86
CA ASN A 587 -18.43 -14.61 33.01
C ASN A 587 -19.62 -13.64 33.13
N LYS A 588 -19.37 -12.34 32.93
CA LYS A 588 -20.40 -11.31 32.78
C LYS A 588 -20.68 -11.01 31.30
N PRO A 589 -21.90 -10.55 30.93
CA PRO A 589 -22.11 -9.94 29.62
C PRO A 589 -21.25 -8.69 29.45
N ILE A 590 -20.91 -8.38 28.21
CA ILE A 590 -20.42 -7.04 27.84
C ILE A 590 -21.62 -6.09 27.92
N ILE A 591 -21.49 -5.01 28.68
CA ILE A 591 -22.59 -4.05 28.87
C ILE A 591 -22.35 -2.83 27.98
N SER A 592 -23.24 -2.61 27.02
CA SER A 592 -23.27 -1.43 26.16
C SER A 592 -24.29 -0.43 26.69
N VAL A 593 -23.92 0.86 26.74
CA VAL A 593 -24.83 1.96 27.03
C VAL A 593 -25.10 2.78 25.78
N ASN A 594 -26.38 2.87 25.39
CA ASN A 594 -26.80 3.65 24.25
C ASN A 594 -27.12 5.09 24.69
N THR A 595 -26.15 5.99 24.56
CA THR A 595 -26.30 7.38 24.96
C THR A 595 -25.39 8.32 24.16
N SER A 596 -25.85 9.55 23.95
CA SER A 596 -25.08 10.65 23.38
C SER A 596 -24.71 11.72 24.42
N ASP A 597 -25.11 11.55 25.69
CA ASP A 597 -24.79 12.47 26.78
C ASP A 597 -23.55 12.01 27.56
N ALA A 598 -22.55 12.89 27.65
CA ALA A 598 -21.28 12.58 28.29
C ALA A 598 -21.42 12.25 29.78
N LYS A 599 -22.34 12.89 30.51
CA LYS A 599 -22.54 12.64 31.95
C LYS A 599 -23.25 11.31 32.20
N VAL A 600 -24.16 10.92 31.31
CA VAL A 600 -24.80 9.59 31.38
C VAL A 600 -23.77 8.51 31.06
N ALA A 601 -23.02 8.67 29.97
CA ALA A 601 -21.93 7.77 29.60
C ALA A 601 -20.93 7.59 30.76
N GLN A 602 -20.49 8.70 31.34
CA GLN A 602 -19.57 8.71 32.47
C GLN A 602 -20.07 7.87 33.65
N LYS A 603 -21.31 8.11 34.08
CA LYS A 603 -21.89 7.36 35.20
C LYS A 603 -22.16 5.89 34.87
N ALA A 604 -22.51 5.59 33.62
CA ALA A 604 -22.69 4.22 33.17
C ALA A 604 -21.37 3.43 33.22
N LEU A 605 -20.25 4.02 32.78
CA LEU A 605 -18.92 3.41 32.89
C LEU A 605 -18.49 3.23 34.36
N ASP A 606 -18.77 4.21 35.21
CA ASP A 606 -18.55 4.09 36.67
C ASP A 606 -19.36 2.94 37.28
N ALA A 607 -20.58 2.69 36.79
CA ALA A 607 -21.45 1.60 37.22
C ALA A 607 -21.04 0.22 36.68
N GLY A 608 -20.15 0.16 35.67
CA GLY A 608 -19.63 -1.09 35.11
C GLY A 608 -19.98 -1.35 33.64
N ALA A 609 -20.45 -0.35 32.90
CA ALA A 609 -20.55 -0.46 31.45
C ALA A 609 -19.17 -0.59 30.78
N ASP A 610 -19.13 -1.33 29.67
CA ASP A 610 -17.92 -1.70 28.94
C ASP A 610 -17.75 -0.90 27.63
N VAL A 611 -18.86 -0.47 27.02
CA VAL A 611 -18.93 0.13 25.68
C VAL A 611 -19.96 1.27 25.66
N ILE A 612 -19.67 2.35 24.94
CA ILE A 612 -20.66 3.40 24.61
C ILE A 612 -21.13 3.19 23.17
N CYS A 613 -22.43 3.22 22.94
CA CYS A 613 -23.04 2.95 21.64
C CYS A 613 -23.89 4.12 21.12
N ASN A 614 -24.12 4.12 19.80
CA ASN A 614 -25.06 4.98 19.07
C ASN A 614 -24.68 6.47 19.03
N ILE A 615 -23.38 6.75 18.96
CA ILE A 615 -22.90 8.10 18.60
C ILE A 615 -23.14 8.29 17.10
N SER A 616 -24.03 9.22 16.73
CA SER A 616 -24.45 9.42 15.34
C SER A 616 -24.64 10.89 14.95
N GLY A 617 -24.36 11.19 13.68
CA GLY A 617 -24.77 12.43 12.99
C GLY A 617 -24.18 13.74 13.54
N SER A 618 -24.76 14.87 13.14
CA SER A 618 -24.37 16.27 13.48
C SER A 618 -24.43 16.62 14.98
N ASN A 619 -24.82 15.68 15.84
CA ASN A 619 -24.78 15.77 17.30
C ASN A 619 -23.49 15.17 17.90
N LEU A 620 -22.38 15.19 17.14
CA LEU A 620 -21.04 14.88 17.64
C LEU A 620 -20.67 15.87 18.74
N ASN A 621 -21.01 15.55 19.99
CA ASN A 621 -20.51 16.26 21.14
C ASN A 621 -19.13 15.73 21.49
N SER A 622 -18.11 16.61 21.44
CA SER A 622 -16.74 16.31 21.84
C SER A 622 -16.62 15.73 23.26
N ASP A 623 -17.58 16.03 24.14
CA ASP A 623 -17.53 15.62 25.54
C ASP A 623 -17.62 14.10 25.73
N VAL A 624 -18.40 13.38 24.91
CA VAL A 624 -18.50 11.91 25.01
C VAL A 624 -17.19 11.25 24.58
N PHE A 625 -16.49 11.84 23.60
CA PHE A 625 -15.18 11.36 23.16
C PHE A 625 -14.13 11.54 24.25
N ASN A 626 -14.16 12.66 24.98
CA ASN A 626 -13.29 12.89 26.13
C ASN A 626 -13.53 11.83 27.23
N VAL A 627 -14.79 11.54 27.54
CA VAL A 627 -15.14 10.48 28.51
C VAL A 627 -14.63 9.11 28.04
N ALA A 628 -14.83 8.79 26.76
CA ALA A 628 -14.34 7.54 26.20
C ALA A 628 -12.80 7.43 26.25
N ALA A 629 -12.08 8.52 25.95
CA ALA A 629 -10.62 8.57 26.02
C ALA A 629 -10.09 8.44 27.45
N GLU A 630 -10.72 9.11 28.42
CA GLU A 630 -10.36 9.05 29.84
C GLU A 630 -10.54 7.63 30.40
N TYR A 631 -11.65 6.98 30.07
CA TYR A 631 -11.95 5.60 30.49
C TYR A 631 -11.25 4.55 29.61
N GLY A 632 -10.71 4.96 28.45
CA GLY A 632 -10.26 4.09 27.37
C GLY A 632 -11.32 3.03 27.01
N CYS A 633 -12.52 3.53 26.73
CA CYS A 633 -13.74 2.80 26.41
C CYS A 633 -13.98 2.76 24.89
N PRO A 634 -14.30 1.60 24.31
CA PRO A 634 -14.82 1.50 22.94
C PRO A 634 -16.05 2.36 22.66
N LEU A 635 -16.10 2.86 21.43
CA LEU A 635 -17.25 3.56 20.88
C LEU A 635 -17.82 2.80 19.69
N ILE A 636 -19.13 2.60 19.66
CA ILE A 636 -19.86 2.15 18.47
C ILE A 636 -20.42 3.38 17.78
N LEU A 637 -19.75 3.80 16.70
CA LEU A 637 -20.20 4.89 15.84
C LEU A 637 -21.26 4.37 14.86
N MET A 638 -22.42 5.03 14.83
CA MET A 638 -23.52 4.66 13.94
C MET A 638 -23.79 5.78 12.95
N HIS A 639 -23.94 5.44 11.67
CA HIS A 639 -24.34 6.42 10.66
C HIS A 639 -25.84 6.70 10.72
N LYS A 640 -26.21 7.98 10.84
CA LYS A 640 -27.60 8.48 10.81
C LYS A 640 -27.66 9.81 10.05
N ARG A 641 -28.68 10.01 9.21
CA ARG A 641 -28.99 11.30 8.55
C ARG A 641 -30.13 12.01 9.28
N GLU A 642 -30.09 13.34 9.32
CA GLU A 642 -31.11 14.16 10.02
C GLU A 642 -32.45 14.29 9.29
N ASP A 643 -32.51 14.07 7.97
CA ASP A 643 -33.74 14.27 7.18
C ASP A 643 -34.75 13.12 7.32
N SER A 644 -35.35 13.01 8.50
CA SER A 644 -36.40 12.06 8.86
C SER A 644 -37.79 12.39 8.29
N LYS A 645 -37.91 13.33 7.34
CA LYS A 645 -39.14 13.50 6.54
C LYS A 645 -39.27 12.51 5.37
N ALA A 646 -38.23 11.74 5.07
CA ALA A 646 -38.19 10.85 3.91
C ALA A 646 -38.12 9.34 4.24
N ILE A 647 -38.32 8.93 5.50
CA ILE A 647 -38.22 7.51 5.90
C ILE A 647 -39.49 6.71 5.50
N SER A 648 -40.56 7.38 5.06
CA SER A 648 -41.83 6.74 4.67
C SER A 648 -42.19 6.92 3.18
N GLY A 649 -41.20 6.92 2.29
CA GLY A 649 -41.40 6.83 0.83
C GLY A 649 -40.99 5.46 0.29
N PRO A 650 -41.58 4.98 -0.83
CA PRO A 650 -41.24 3.68 -1.40
C PRO A 650 -39.75 3.61 -1.75
N GLU A 651 -39.19 2.41 -1.62
CA GLU A 651 -37.78 2.00 -1.75
C GLU A 651 -37.14 2.30 -3.12
N GLU A 652 -37.06 3.57 -3.52
CA GLU A 652 -36.27 4.02 -4.65
C GLU A 652 -35.07 4.79 -4.12
N ASN A 653 -33.98 4.10 -3.72
CA ASN A 653 -32.57 4.57 -3.69
C ASN A 653 -31.67 3.76 -2.72
N ASP A 654 -31.75 2.44 -2.74
CA ASP A 654 -30.93 1.56 -1.88
C ASP A 654 -29.41 1.63 -2.23
N ASP A 655 -29.06 1.98 -3.47
CA ASP A 655 -27.67 2.07 -3.95
C ASP A 655 -26.92 3.36 -3.51
N LYS A 656 -27.64 4.40 -3.08
CA LYS A 656 -27.06 5.64 -2.53
C LYS A 656 -26.57 5.47 -1.08
N TYR A 657 -27.11 4.48 -0.36
CA TYR A 657 -26.88 4.26 1.07
C TYR A 657 -25.50 3.66 1.38
N LYS A 658 -24.93 2.83 0.49
CA LYS A 658 -23.68 2.09 0.78
C LYS A 658 -22.40 2.92 0.72
N ASN A 659 -22.37 3.99 -0.07
CA ASN A 659 -21.13 4.74 -0.36
C ASN A 659 -20.97 6.06 0.40
N ASP A 660 -22.03 6.56 1.06
CA ASP A 660 -21.96 7.79 1.87
C ASP A 660 -21.61 7.50 3.35
N VAL A 661 -21.77 6.25 3.80
CA VAL A 661 -21.50 5.83 5.19
C VAL A 661 -20.01 5.82 5.49
N ILE A 662 -19.18 5.22 4.62
CA ILE A 662 -17.74 5.08 4.86
C ILE A 662 -17.05 6.45 4.92
N PRO A 663 -17.20 7.37 3.94
CA PRO A 663 -16.56 8.68 4.01
C PRO A 663 -17.03 9.53 5.19
N LEU A 664 -18.29 9.41 5.61
CA LEU A 664 -18.80 10.12 6.79
C LEU A 664 -18.19 9.55 8.08
N LEU A 665 -18.13 8.23 8.23
CA LEU A 665 -17.43 7.58 9.35
C LEU A 665 -15.94 7.91 9.36
N THR A 666 -15.29 8.01 8.19
CA THR A 666 -13.90 8.48 8.07
C THR A 666 -13.77 9.93 8.54
N SER A 667 -14.70 10.83 8.16
CA SER A 667 -14.68 12.22 8.65
C SER A 667 -14.94 12.34 10.16
N MET A 668 -15.71 11.41 10.73
CA MET A 668 -15.86 11.29 12.20
C MET A 668 -14.55 10.84 12.85
N ASN A 669 -13.80 9.95 12.19
CA ASN A 669 -12.48 9.52 12.65
C ASN A 669 -11.49 10.70 12.68
N ASP A 670 -11.49 11.57 11.66
CA ASP A 670 -10.63 12.77 11.62
C ASP A 670 -10.95 13.75 12.76
N ILE A 671 -12.24 13.91 13.11
CA ILE A 671 -12.66 14.71 14.27
C ILE A 671 -12.16 14.07 15.57
N ILE A 672 -12.30 12.75 15.72
CA ILE A 672 -11.85 12.01 16.91
C ILE A 672 -10.33 12.10 17.06
N LEU A 673 -9.56 11.99 15.99
CA LEU A 673 -8.09 12.13 16.01
C LEU A 673 -7.61 13.56 16.32
N SER A 674 -8.49 14.57 16.17
CA SER A 674 -8.18 15.97 16.48
C SER A 674 -8.43 16.35 17.95
N ILE A 675 -9.16 15.51 18.68
CA ILE A 675 -9.48 15.63 20.11
C ILE A 675 -8.46 14.81 20.90
#